data_AF-A0A1G1YRM1-F1
#
_entry.id   AF-A0A1G1YRM1-F1
#
_cell.length_a   1.000
_cell.length_b   1.000
_cell.length_c   1.000
_cell.angle_alpha   90.00
_cell.angle_beta   90.00
_cell.angle_gamma   90.00
#
_symmetry.space_group_name_H-M   'P 1'
#
loop_
_entity.id
_entity.type
_entity.pdbx_description
1 polymer ?
#
loop_
_entity_poly.entity_id
_entity_poly.type
_entity_poly.pdbx_seq_one_letter_code
_entity_poly.pdbx_strand_id
1 'polypeptide(L)'
;MSGSIKKLIFGSQQSFFVLAVFLLTLISLSLILSRNFAWAQPQAQINVFKTSGLAPLTVLFNAKNSSGNIVRYEWNFSDQNSQYPLTDEGRLVGHRFDNPGTYNVQLTVYEENGSSAQTQITISALAQPAGAKTFYLASNGDDNNDGLSESMSWQTIAKITSEAGNIPAGSQILFKRGDTFDVGGQWDVKSLMRSHPNYITLGAYGSGSKPTINTPHLTTNDATENNGLIITDLNITGSVWIRPKYYSSSNPVGFRIPGLQVILRNIDLKEFSVWKSTGVSLENVYLDNNINGVGLGSDAQEVGGMAYFYLNNVEVLEAKSHCVYLAGGGDNILIENSKFHHCGIYESLGGDLRDGITVHGTADNLIIRNNEIYNNGYAFGLDSAYNTAPAEYIRNVMVENNKIYNQRNYVSQLRSLQNAIFRNNLIYNNPSTIFGLYGPKVDSGPIDESTNNVEIYHNTISGNTNSTIFSIGSNTVPNYNDRISNIFIKNNIISNNTGSILNDRRTSSNDLYVSNNIYYGTLAGNQFVLGSSLFTVDQWLVSGKDLNSKKADPHLVSPASYDFSLQNSSPAINTGVGVGVTYDFISAFRDNSPDIGAYENLSVPPPPADTTAPTTTANPGAGSYTASQSVALSANEAATIYYCLGSSCQPTTVYSLPITISTTQLLRYYAVDVASNSETVKEVNYVITPLCVENWSCAAWSSCTNSQQARTCTDNNNCGTTVNKPIISQGCTALCSPNWSCANWSSCSNSLQTRTCTDLNGCGITSGKPGESQSCTVSSGTTGGGAGDGSSVPTSTNTNTNTNINTSTSTANTTNTITSGESATGSLIKVAASPQIYLLSSNQKRFIPSENIFLANGYSWNQITTVNESELSRYAIGPDLSYPENTLLKISDSSAVYHYSQSKRQVFFNAKYFLANNYSWDRIFTVKNTEIASYPLSANVTYPDGTLIKGGGPMVYLIESGKRRAIATESVFSGLNLAWHNIIAVSDFELTFYAEGTSIVNLDDVSPDLINSLDQDHDTLYNYLEKIYGSDINNSDTDGDGYPDGLEVKTNHDPLKPPR
;
A
#
# COMPACT_ATOMS: atom_id res chain seq x y z
N MET A 1 63.97 -48.11 32.45
CA MET A 1 63.19 -48.41 33.67
C MET A 1 62.37 -47.16 33.96
N SER A 2 61.03 -47.16 34.02
CA SER A 2 60.06 -48.00 34.76
C SER A 2 59.65 -47.32 36.07
N GLY A 3 58.34 -47.06 36.23
CA GLY A 3 57.74 -46.49 37.44
C GLY A 3 57.52 -44.97 37.43
N SER A 4 56.33 -44.56 37.88
CA SER A 4 56.07 -43.31 38.61
C SER A 4 56.43 -41.94 37.96
N ILE A 5 55.71 -41.55 36.91
CA ILE A 5 54.96 -40.28 36.81
C ILE A 5 53.83 -40.50 35.78
N LYS A 6 52.64 -40.86 36.26
CA LYS A 6 51.44 -41.08 35.43
C LYS A 6 50.14 -40.72 36.17
N LYS A 7 50.15 -39.59 36.90
CA LYS A 7 48.97 -39.11 37.65
C LYS A 7 48.84 -37.58 37.83
N LEU A 8 49.52 -36.78 37.01
CA LEU A 8 49.54 -35.31 37.17
C LEU A 8 49.56 -34.46 35.87
N ILE A 9 49.53 -35.08 34.68
CA ILE A 9 49.55 -34.37 33.38
C ILE A 9 48.43 -34.85 32.44
N PHE A 10 47.22 -35.05 32.99
CA PHE A 10 46.01 -35.33 32.21
C PHE A 10 44.81 -34.44 32.58
N GLY A 11 44.95 -33.54 33.57
CA GLY A 11 43.87 -32.62 33.98
C GLY A 11 43.83 -31.28 33.21
N SER A 12 44.97 -30.79 32.71
CA SER A 12 45.07 -29.42 32.15
C SER A 12 44.78 -29.33 30.64
N GLN A 13 45.09 -30.38 29.87
CA GLN A 13 44.92 -30.38 28.41
C GLN A 13 43.43 -30.35 28.01
N GLN A 14 42.57 -31.13 28.67
CA GLN A 14 41.12 -31.07 28.39
C GLN A 14 40.51 -29.72 28.76
N SER A 15 40.91 -29.09 29.87
CA SER A 15 40.40 -27.75 30.22
C SER A 15 40.79 -26.70 29.18
N PHE A 16 42.02 -26.70 28.67
CA PHE A 16 42.41 -25.78 27.61
C PHE A 16 41.76 -26.09 26.26
N PHE A 17 41.58 -27.37 25.89
CA PHE A 17 40.89 -27.71 24.64
C PHE A 17 39.39 -27.40 24.72
N VAL A 18 38.73 -27.67 25.85
CA VAL A 18 37.33 -27.30 26.08
C VAL A 18 37.17 -25.78 26.13
N LEU A 19 38.07 -25.03 26.79
CA LEU A 19 37.98 -23.57 26.84
C LEU A 19 38.31 -22.91 25.49
N ALA A 20 39.26 -23.45 24.72
CA ALA A 20 39.56 -22.97 23.37
C ALA A 20 38.42 -23.30 22.38
N VAL A 21 37.80 -24.48 22.49
CA VAL A 21 36.56 -24.80 21.76
C VAL A 21 35.43 -23.90 22.24
N PHE A 22 35.29 -23.60 23.54
CA PHE A 22 34.28 -22.67 24.05
C PHE A 22 34.53 -21.23 23.58
N LEU A 23 35.77 -20.80 23.41
CA LEU A 23 36.09 -19.47 22.85
C LEU A 23 35.87 -19.45 21.33
N LEU A 24 36.22 -20.50 20.60
CA LEU A 24 35.93 -20.60 19.17
C LEU A 24 34.44 -20.77 18.88
N THR A 25 33.68 -21.47 19.74
CA THR A 25 32.22 -21.49 19.67
C THR A 25 31.63 -20.18 20.16
N LEU A 26 32.14 -19.49 21.18
CA LEU A 26 31.64 -18.15 21.55
C LEU A 26 31.97 -17.07 20.52
N ILE A 27 33.10 -17.16 19.81
CA ILE A 27 33.46 -16.23 18.72
C ILE A 27 32.67 -16.55 17.45
N SER A 28 32.50 -17.83 17.07
CA SER A 28 31.62 -18.17 15.94
C SER A 28 30.15 -17.95 16.27
N LEU A 29 29.71 -18.20 17.50
CA LEU A 29 28.37 -17.88 17.98
C LEU A 29 28.16 -16.37 18.13
N SER A 30 29.19 -15.56 18.42
CA SER A 30 29.04 -14.08 18.34
C SER A 30 29.00 -13.57 16.90
N LEU A 31 29.68 -14.24 15.96
CA LEU A 31 29.57 -14.00 14.51
C LEU A 31 28.27 -14.55 13.87
N ILE A 32 27.54 -15.42 14.60
CA ILE A 32 26.23 -15.96 14.21
C ILE A 32 25.10 -15.22 14.94
N LEU A 33 25.29 -14.77 16.18
CA LEU A 33 24.35 -13.93 16.94
C LEU A 33 24.43 -12.44 16.56
N SER A 34 25.53 -11.99 15.94
CA SER A 34 25.54 -10.70 15.23
C SER A 34 24.69 -10.74 13.96
N ARG A 35 24.38 -11.93 13.44
CA ARG A 35 23.24 -12.15 12.54
C ARG A 35 21.96 -12.38 13.35
N ASN A 36 21.57 -11.35 14.10
CA ASN A 36 20.15 -11.13 14.33
C ASN A 36 19.44 -11.16 12.97
N PHE A 37 18.21 -11.68 12.93
CA PHE A 37 17.23 -11.19 11.97
C PHE A 37 16.85 -9.75 12.38
N ALA A 38 17.78 -8.82 12.15
CA ALA A 38 17.33 -7.50 11.76
C ALA A 38 16.51 -7.70 10.49
N TRP A 39 15.29 -7.16 10.46
CA TRP A 39 14.63 -6.88 9.20
C TRP A 39 15.63 -6.16 8.31
N ALA A 40 15.84 -6.67 7.09
CA ALA A 40 16.83 -6.13 6.17
C ALA A 40 16.51 -4.64 6.01
N GLN A 41 17.34 -3.78 6.61
CA GLN A 41 17.04 -2.37 6.75
C GLN A 41 16.70 -1.81 5.37
N PRO A 42 15.66 -0.96 5.27
CA PRO A 42 15.19 -0.49 3.98
C PRO A 42 16.36 0.06 3.16
N GLN A 43 16.30 -0.11 1.85
CA GLN A 43 17.35 0.37 0.95
C GLN A 43 16.69 1.22 -0.12
N ALA A 44 16.78 2.54 0.00
CA ALA A 44 16.39 3.45 -1.07
C ALA A 44 17.32 3.24 -2.29
N GLN A 45 16.74 3.06 -3.47
CA GLN A 45 17.45 3.06 -4.75
C GLN A 45 16.75 4.00 -5.72
N ILE A 46 17.51 4.84 -6.42
CA ILE A 46 16.99 5.72 -7.47
C ILE A 46 17.53 5.25 -8.81
N ASN A 47 16.61 4.92 -9.72
CA ASN A 47 16.87 4.80 -11.14
C ASN A 47 16.26 6.02 -11.85
N VAL A 48 16.95 6.54 -12.87
CA VAL A 48 16.43 7.56 -13.79
C VAL A 48 16.79 7.16 -15.21
N PHE A 49 16.02 7.63 -16.19
CA PHE A 49 16.39 7.48 -17.59
C PHE A 49 17.62 8.32 -17.98
N LYS A 50 17.77 9.52 -17.40
CA LYS A 50 18.87 10.45 -17.67
C LYS A 50 19.18 11.31 -16.44
N THR A 51 20.47 11.56 -16.21
CA THR A 51 21.00 12.43 -15.14
C THR A 51 21.38 13.84 -15.64
N SER A 52 21.12 14.14 -16.91
CA SER A 52 21.48 15.42 -17.53
C SER A 52 20.58 15.74 -18.72
N GLY A 53 20.67 16.96 -19.23
CA GLY A 53 19.95 17.43 -20.43
C GLY A 53 19.78 18.95 -20.39
N LEU A 54 19.45 19.59 -21.51
CA LEU A 54 19.21 21.03 -21.53
C LEU A 54 17.98 21.41 -20.68
N ALA A 55 18.09 22.53 -19.97
CA ALA A 55 16.97 23.15 -19.27
C ALA A 55 15.98 23.78 -20.28
N PRO A 56 14.65 23.70 -20.07
CA PRO A 56 13.98 22.99 -18.97
C PRO A 56 14.02 21.46 -19.17
N LEU A 57 14.48 20.75 -18.14
CA LEU A 57 14.81 19.32 -18.18
C LEU A 57 13.78 18.50 -17.39
N THR A 58 12.99 17.67 -18.08
CA THR A 58 12.07 16.71 -17.43
C THR A 58 12.75 15.35 -17.26
N VAL A 59 12.64 14.76 -16.07
CA VAL A 59 13.21 13.47 -15.69
C VAL A 59 12.14 12.63 -15.00
N LEU A 60 12.05 11.35 -15.38
CA LEU A 60 11.21 10.35 -14.73
C LEU A 60 12.08 9.55 -13.74
N PHE A 61 11.78 9.69 -12.46
CA PHE A 61 12.46 9.07 -11.32
C PHE A 61 11.73 7.81 -10.87
N ASN A 62 12.49 6.74 -10.67
CA ASN A 62 11.98 5.40 -10.38
C ASN A 62 12.64 4.86 -9.11
N ALA A 63 11.85 4.63 -8.07
CA ALA A 63 12.29 4.06 -6.80
C ALA A 63 12.04 2.54 -6.69
N LYS A 64 11.51 1.88 -7.73
CA LYS A 64 11.04 0.48 -7.68
C LYS A 64 12.08 -0.54 -7.18
N ASN A 65 13.37 -0.32 -7.45
CA ASN A 65 14.44 -1.23 -7.01
C ASN A 65 14.80 -1.08 -5.52
N SER A 66 14.13 -0.20 -4.79
CA SER A 66 14.26 -0.08 -3.34
C SER A 66 13.77 -1.35 -2.65
N SER A 67 14.38 -1.71 -1.53
CA SER A 67 14.05 -2.93 -0.77
C SER A 67 13.62 -2.64 0.67
N GLY A 68 12.89 -3.59 1.27
CA GLY A 68 12.16 -3.42 2.53
C GLY A 68 10.64 -3.50 2.33
N ASN A 69 9.88 -3.48 3.42
CA ASN A 69 8.42 -3.38 3.40
C ASN A 69 8.01 -1.90 3.26
N ILE A 70 8.33 -1.31 2.11
CA ILE A 70 8.18 0.13 1.86
C ILE A 70 6.70 0.47 1.68
N VAL A 71 6.19 1.35 2.54
CA VAL A 71 4.81 1.89 2.48
C VAL A 71 4.76 3.37 2.11
N ARG A 72 5.87 4.10 2.19
CA ARG A 72 5.94 5.51 1.80
C ARG A 72 7.26 5.85 1.13
N TYR A 73 7.18 6.65 0.08
CA TYR A 73 8.31 7.27 -0.63
C TYR A 73 8.23 8.79 -0.44
N GLU A 74 9.37 9.45 -0.25
CA GLU A 74 9.45 10.91 -0.10
C GLU A 74 10.61 11.44 -0.94
N TRP A 75 10.32 12.38 -1.84
CA TRP A 75 11.31 12.97 -2.75
C TRP A 75 11.57 14.42 -2.38
N ASN A 76 12.85 14.79 -2.36
CA ASN A 76 13.28 16.18 -2.31
C ASN A 76 14.17 16.45 -3.53
N PHE A 77 13.68 17.25 -4.48
CA PHE A 77 14.37 17.55 -5.72
C PHE A 77 15.49 18.60 -5.59
N SER A 78 15.70 19.17 -4.40
CA SER A 78 16.67 20.24 -4.12
C SER A 78 16.49 21.49 -4.99
N ASP A 79 15.24 21.79 -5.38
CA ASP A 79 14.83 23.03 -6.01
C ASP A 79 13.68 23.70 -5.24
N GLN A 80 13.32 24.94 -5.63
CA GLN A 80 12.22 25.69 -5.02
C GLN A 80 10.83 25.12 -5.38
N ASN A 81 10.77 24.18 -6.33
CA ASN A 81 9.54 23.50 -6.78
C ASN A 81 9.31 22.14 -6.09
N SER A 82 10.09 21.81 -5.06
CA SER A 82 10.14 20.48 -4.42
C SER A 82 8.87 20.02 -3.66
N GLN A 83 7.74 20.69 -3.81
CA GLN A 83 6.43 20.23 -3.32
C GLN A 83 5.75 19.30 -4.34
N TYR A 84 6.23 18.05 -4.38
CA TYR A 84 5.52 16.94 -5.01
C TYR A 84 4.22 16.62 -4.23
N PRO A 85 3.11 16.23 -4.89
CA PRO A 85 1.85 15.89 -4.20
C PRO A 85 2.00 14.84 -3.09
N LEU A 86 1.25 15.02 -2.01
CA LEU A 86 1.20 14.06 -0.90
C LEU A 86 0.42 12.81 -1.33
N THR A 87 1.12 11.85 -1.93
CA THR A 87 0.61 10.53 -2.32
C THR A 87 1.57 9.44 -1.86
N ASP A 88 1.07 8.29 -1.40
CA ASP A 88 1.93 7.19 -0.92
C ASP A 88 2.77 6.58 -2.05
N GLU A 89 2.25 6.56 -3.29
CA GLU A 89 2.92 5.98 -4.47
C GLU A 89 3.92 6.96 -5.12
N GLY A 90 4.96 7.32 -4.37
CA GLY A 90 6.14 7.97 -4.93
C GLY A 90 7.10 7.01 -5.65
N ARG A 91 6.67 5.79 -6.02
CA ARG A 91 7.55 4.79 -6.66
C ARG A 91 8.00 5.20 -8.07
N LEU A 92 7.18 5.99 -8.77
CA LEU A 92 7.49 6.58 -10.08
C LEU A 92 6.99 8.03 -10.10
N VAL A 93 7.89 8.98 -10.32
CA VAL A 93 7.63 10.43 -10.23
C VAL A 93 8.28 11.16 -11.39
N GLY A 94 7.52 11.96 -12.13
CA GLY A 94 8.07 12.93 -13.07
C GLY A 94 8.36 14.26 -12.38
N HIS A 95 9.52 14.86 -12.66
CA HIS A 95 9.85 16.22 -12.20
C HIS A 95 10.55 17.02 -13.31
N ARG A 96 10.36 18.34 -13.30
CA ARG A 96 10.87 19.26 -14.33
C ARG A 96 11.76 20.33 -13.68
N PHE A 97 13.03 20.30 -14.05
CA PHE A 97 14.03 21.30 -13.64
C PHE A 97 14.05 22.44 -14.66
N ASP A 98 13.38 23.53 -14.35
CA ASP A 98 13.13 24.63 -15.29
C ASP A 98 14.40 25.42 -15.63
N ASN A 99 15.25 25.64 -14.62
CA ASN A 99 16.45 26.46 -14.71
C ASN A 99 17.73 25.60 -14.84
N PRO A 100 18.77 26.09 -15.54
CA PRO A 100 20.09 25.48 -15.50
C PRO A 100 20.63 25.37 -14.06
N GLY A 101 21.11 24.19 -13.68
CA GLY A 101 21.53 23.91 -12.31
C GLY A 101 21.97 22.47 -12.09
N THR A 102 22.58 22.22 -10.92
CA THR A 102 22.95 20.88 -10.46
C THR A 102 22.16 20.57 -9.19
N TYR A 103 21.24 19.62 -9.29
CA TYR A 103 20.25 19.29 -8.29
C TYR A 103 20.57 17.94 -7.67
N ASN A 104 20.73 17.89 -6.33
CA ASN A 104 20.94 16.64 -5.61
C ASN A 104 19.58 16.12 -5.14
N VAL A 105 18.96 15.29 -5.98
CA VAL A 105 17.65 14.71 -5.71
C VAL A 105 17.79 13.62 -4.67
N GLN A 106 17.11 13.77 -3.53
CA GLN A 106 17.05 12.77 -2.47
C GLN A 106 15.75 11.98 -2.54
N LEU A 107 15.87 10.67 -2.34
CA LEU A 107 14.77 9.78 -2.01
C LEU A 107 14.93 9.33 -0.55
N THR A 108 13.85 9.40 0.22
CA THR A 108 13.67 8.64 1.46
C THR A 108 12.58 7.58 1.24
N VAL A 109 12.81 6.35 1.68
CA VAL A 109 11.78 5.30 1.74
C VAL A 109 11.54 4.92 3.21
N TYR A 110 10.29 4.58 3.55
CA TYR A 110 9.86 4.28 4.92
C TYR A 110 9.10 2.94 4.98
N GLU A 111 9.33 2.18 6.05
CA GLU A 111 8.53 1.00 6.42
C GLU A 111 7.47 1.35 7.49
N GLU A 112 6.45 0.49 7.65
CA GLU A 112 5.39 0.62 8.66
C GLU A 112 5.92 0.79 10.10
N ASN A 113 7.07 0.18 10.39
CA ASN A 113 7.72 0.24 11.70
C ASN A 113 8.47 1.56 11.98
N GLY A 114 8.42 2.53 11.05
CA GLY A 114 9.08 3.83 11.15
C GLY A 114 10.55 3.84 10.71
N SER A 115 11.15 2.68 10.41
CA SER A 115 12.50 2.62 9.81
C SER A 115 12.49 3.32 8.46
N SER A 116 13.55 4.09 8.19
CA SER A 116 13.71 4.80 6.93
C SER A 116 15.12 4.61 6.36
N ALA A 117 15.24 4.81 5.06
CA ALA A 117 16.53 4.83 4.38
C ALA A 117 16.56 5.89 3.29
N GLN A 118 17.73 6.47 3.09
CA GLN A 118 17.94 7.57 2.15
C GLN A 118 18.99 7.23 1.09
N THR A 119 18.79 7.75 -0.11
CA THR A 119 19.79 7.78 -1.17
C THR A 119 19.65 9.05 -2.00
N GLN A 120 20.66 9.39 -2.80
CA GLN A 120 20.69 10.60 -3.60
C GLN A 120 21.19 10.34 -5.01
N ILE A 121 20.70 11.13 -5.97
CA ILE A 121 21.21 11.18 -7.35
C ILE A 121 21.39 12.64 -7.77
N THR A 122 22.50 12.94 -8.45
CA THR A 122 22.75 14.27 -9.01
C THR A 122 22.17 14.38 -10.42
N ILE A 123 21.39 15.43 -10.66
CA ILE A 123 20.79 15.78 -11.95
C ILE A 123 21.34 17.13 -12.41
N SER A 124 21.84 17.20 -13.64
CA SER A 124 22.40 18.43 -14.23
C SER A 124 21.51 18.96 -15.35
N ALA A 125 20.65 19.92 -15.04
CA ALA A 125 19.97 20.73 -16.05
C ALA A 125 20.99 21.71 -16.65
N LEU A 126 21.30 21.55 -17.93
CA LEU A 126 22.38 22.26 -18.59
C LEU A 126 21.86 23.57 -19.21
N ALA A 127 22.68 24.62 -19.10
CA ALA A 127 22.52 25.80 -19.94
C ALA A 127 22.83 25.46 -21.40
N GLN A 128 22.33 26.28 -22.33
CA GLN A 128 22.68 26.21 -23.75
C GLN A 128 24.22 26.23 -23.94
N PRO A 129 24.81 25.29 -24.70
CA PRO A 129 26.26 25.26 -24.88
C PRO A 129 26.71 26.47 -25.68
N ALA A 130 27.92 27.00 -25.40
CA ALA A 130 28.41 28.26 -25.97
C ALA A 130 28.50 28.33 -27.51
N GLY A 131 28.39 27.19 -28.21
CA GLY A 131 28.31 27.10 -29.67
C GLY A 131 26.88 27.16 -30.25
N ALA A 132 25.85 27.01 -29.43
CA ALA A 132 24.45 27.07 -29.85
C ALA A 132 24.06 28.46 -30.38
N LYS A 133 22.97 28.48 -31.16
CA LYS A 133 22.35 29.70 -31.70
C LYS A 133 20.83 29.63 -31.57
N THR A 134 20.20 30.79 -31.64
CA THR A 134 18.75 30.92 -31.75
C THR A 134 18.45 31.45 -33.14
N PHE A 135 17.69 30.67 -33.91
CA PHE A 135 17.23 31.01 -35.25
C PHE A 135 15.75 31.42 -35.19
N TYR A 136 15.37 32.48 -35.89
CA TYR A 136 14.03 33.06 -35.85
C TYR A 136 13.32 32.89 -37.21
N LEU A 137 12.05 32.48 -37.18
CA LEU A 137 11.18 32.41 -38.35
C LEU A 137 9.95 33.31 -38.22
N ALA A 138 9.66 34.07 -39.27
CA ALA A 138 8.43 34.84 -39.43
C ALA A 138 7.86 34.63 -40.83
N SER A 139 6.54 34.54 -40.97
CA SER A 139 5.84 34.49 -42.27
C SER A 139 6.18 35.69 -43.17
N ASN A 140 6.56 36.81 -42.56
CA ASN A 140 7.02 38.05 -43.21
C ASN A 140 8.56 38.20 -43.29
N GLY A 141 9.33 37.15 -42.98
CA GLY A 141 10.80 37.14 -43.06
C GLY A 141 11.32 36.95 -44.49
N ASP A 142 12.62 36.65 -44.62
CA ASP A 142 13.30 36.37 -45.90
C ASP A 142 14.33 35.23 -45.72
N ASP A 143 14.27 34.19 -46.54
CA ASP A 143 15.19 33.04 -46.50
C ASP A 143 16.63 33.37 -46.95
N ASN A 144 16.87 34.58 -47.47
CA ASN A 144 18.20 35.13 -47.70
C ASN A 144 18.86 35.67 -46.42
N ASN A 145 18.12 35.82 -45.33
CA ASN A 145 18.65 36.29 -44.05
C ASN A 145 19.52 35.22 -43.34
N ASP A 146 20.29 35.65 -42.33
CA ASP A 146 21.05 34.72 -41.47
C ASP A 146 20.16 33.97 -40.46
N GLY A 147 18.96 34.48 -40.17
CA GLY A 147 18.03 33.91 -39.22
C GLY A 147 18.36 34.25 -37.76
N LEU A 148 19.42 35.01 -37.47
CA LEU A 148 19.99 35.14 -36.12
C LEU A 148 19.38 36.25 -35.27
N SER A 149 18.36 36.95 -35.77
CA SER A 149 17.56 37.93 -35.01
C SER A 149 16.14 38.03 -35.55
N GLU A 150 15.20 38.52 -34.74
CA GLU A 150 13.78 38.64 -35.15
C GLU A 150 13.59 39.49 -36.42
N SER A 151 14.39 40.56 -36.57
CA SER A 151 14.38 41.46 -37.73
C SER A 151 15.07 40.89 -38.97
N MET A 152 15.94 39.88 -38.80
CA MET A 152 16.60 39.13 -39.88
C MET A 152 16.12 37.66 -39.85
N SER A 153 14.83 37.44 -39.63
CA SER A 153 14.22 36.11 -39.56
C SER A 153 14.15 35.44 -40.94
N TRP A 154 14.28 34.11 -40.94
CA TRP A 154 13.95 33.27 -42.10
C TRP A 154 12.43 33.26 -42.34
N GLN A 155 12.02 32.87 -43.55
CA GLN A 155 10.61 32.82 -43.94
C GLN A 155 10.01 31.40 -43.90
N THR A 156 10.75 30.38 -44.33
CA THR A 156 10.17 29.05 -44.61
C THR A 156 10.79 27.88 -43.83
N ILE A 157 10.00 26.81 -43.68
CA ILE A 157 10.48 25.53 -43.15
C ILE A 157 11.43 24.81 -44.14
N ALA A 158 11.38 25.15 -45.43
CA ALA A 158 12.36 24.68 -46.41
C ALA A 158 13.78 25.19 -46.08
N LYS A 159 13.91 26.45 -45.63
CA LYS A 159 15.19 27.03 -45.18
C LYS A 159 15.76 26.32 -43.95
N ILE A 160 14.94 26.01 -42.94
CA ILE A 160 15.35 25.15 -41.81
C ILE A 160 15.93 23.83 -42.34
N THR A 161 15.23 23.21 -43.30
CA THR A 161 15.58 21.89 -43.82
C THR A 161 16.88 21.90 -44.64
N SER A 162 17.17 22.99 -45.37
CA SER A 162 18.45 23.16 -46.08
C SER A 162 19.61 23.50 -45.15
N GLU A 163 19.39 24.31 -44.11
CA GLU A 163 20.44 24.70 -43.15
C GLU A 163 20.66 23.67 -42.04
N ALA A 164 19.87 22.59 -41.99
CA ALA A 164 19.88 21.60 -40.92
C ALA A 164 21.25 20.95 -40.64
N GLY A 165 22.17 20.91 -41.63
CA GLY A 165 23.56 20.46 -41.44
C GLY A 165 24.49 21.51 -40.81
N ASN A 166 24.14 22.79 -40.90
CA ASN A 166 24.91 23.94 -40.39
C ASN A 166 24.48 24.35 -38.97
N ILE A 167 23.25 24.03 -38.56
CA ILE A 167 22.69 24.38 -37.23
C ILE A 167 23.44 23.62 -36.11
N PRO A 168 24.13 24.31 -35.17
CA PRO A 168 24.86 23.67 -34.08
C PRO A 168 23.96 22.87 -33.13
N ALA A 169 24.52 21.88 -32.43
CA ALA A 169 23.80 21.16 -31.39
C ALA A 169 23.37 22.09 -30.22
N GLY A 170 22.24 21.79 -29.60
CA GLY A 170 21.57 22.63 -28.58
C GLY A 170 20.68 23.74 -29.14
N SER A 171 20.96 24.22 -30.36
CA SER A 171 20.34 25.41 -30.95
C SER A 171 18.81 25.41 -30.94
N GLN A 172 18.25 26.59 -30.81
CA GLN A 172 16.81 26.84 -30.83
C GLN A 172 16.40 27.33 -32.22
N ILE A 173 15.19 26.94 -32.66
CA ILE A 173 14.53 27.42 -33.86
C ILE A 173 13.14 27.90 -33.44
N LEU A 174 12.94 29.21 -33.39
CA LEU A 174 11.77 29.84 -32.81
C LEU A 174 10.87 30.41 -33.91
N PHE A 175 9.62 29.98 -33.91
CA PHE A 175 8.58 30.46 -34.81
C PHE A 175 7.80 31.61 -34.16
N LYS A 176 7.48 32.64 -34.94
CA LYS A 176 6.76 33.82 -34.44
C LYS A 176 5.32 33.49 -34.03
N ARG A 177 4.90 33.89 -32.83
CA ARG A 177 3.51 33.75 -32.37
C ARG A 177 2.54 34.54 -33.26
N GLY A 178 1.37 33.95 -33.49
CA GLY A 178 0.37 34.43 -34.46
C GLY A 178 0.59 34.00 -35.92
N ASP A 179 1.81 33.63 -36.32
CA ASP A 179 2.13 33.29 -37.71
C ASP A 179 1.77 31.83 -38.06
N THR A 180 1.58 31.57 -39.36
CA THR A 180 1.36 30.22 -39.93
C THR A 180 2.43 29.90 -40.96
N PHE A 181 2.95 28.67 -40.94
CA PHE A 181 4.06 28.21 -41.77
C PHE A 181 3.68 26.95 -42.55
N ASP A 182 3.48 27.07 -43.86
CA ASP A 182 3.15 25.95 -44.74
C ASP A 182 4.38 25.10 -45.10
N VAL A 183 4.28 23.79 -44.91
CA VAL A 183 5.30 22.83 -45.37
C VAL A 183 5.04 22.35 -46.82
N GLY A 184 3.79 22.44 -47.28
CA GLY A 184 3.38 21.90 -48.60
C GLY A 184 3.36 20.38 -48.70
N GLY A 185 3.65 19.67 -47.60
CA GLY A 185 3.74 18.20 -47.53
C GLY A 185 4.17 17.72 -46.15
N GLN A 186 4.58 16.45 -46.07
CA GLN A 186 5.17 15.84 -44.87
C GLN A 186 6.53 16.50 -44.54
N TRP A 187 6.74 16.87 -43.27
CA TRP A 187 8.05 17.32 -42.77
C TRP A 187 8.83 16.12 -42.22
N ASP A 188 10.02 15.82 -42.75
CA ASP A 188 10.97 14.89 -42.12
C ASP A 188 12.01 15.71 -41.33
N VAL A 189 11.92 15.69 -40.00
CA VAL A 189 12.82 16.42 -39.09
C VAL A 189 14.08 15.62 -38.71
N LYS A 190 14.34 14.49 -39.37
CA LYS A 190 15.53 13.65 -39.12
C LYS A 190 16.86 14.42 -39.18
N SER A 191 17.00 15.42 -40.05
CA SER A 191 18.21 16.25 -40.15
C SER A 191 18.41 17.20 -38.95
N LEU A 192 17.38 17.44 -38.15
CA LEU A 192 17.40 18.26 -36.93
C LEU A 192 17.66 17.44 -35.65
N MET A 193 17.68 16.12 -35.74
CA MET A 193 18.05 15.26 -34.60
C MET A 193 19.51 15.52 -34.19
N ARG A 194 19.76 15.54 -32.88
CA ARG A 194 21.10 15.67 -32.28
C ARG A 194 21.25 14.68 -31.14
N SER A 195 22.48 14.33 -30.79
CA SER A 195 22.75 13.42 -29.67
C SER A 195 22.56 14.10 -28.31
N HIS A 196 22.17 13.33 -27.30
CA HIS A 196 22.17 13.74 -25.89
C HIS A 196 23.50 14.42 -25.48
N PRO A 197 23.49 15.48 -24.66
CA PRO A 197 22.34 16.19 -24.09
C PRO A 197 21.80 17.34 -24.98
N ASN A 198 22.47 17.63 -26.10
CA ASN A 198 22.36 18.89 -26.82
C ASN A 198 21.32 18.84 -27.97
N TYR A 199 20.08 18.56 -27.63
CA TYR A 199 18.96 18.51 -28.58
C TYR A 199 18.65 19.88 -29.19
N ILE A 200 18.24 19.90 -30.46
CA ILE A 200 17.63 21.10 -31.05
C ILE A 200 16.24 21.29 -30.44
N THR A 201 15.87 22.55 -30.22
CA THR A 201 14.53 22.92 -29.74
C THR A 201 13.77 23.66 -30.84
N LEU A 202 12.63 23.12 -31.25
CA LEU A 202 11.61 23.86 -32.00
C LEU A 202 10.71 24.57 -30.99
N GLY A 203 10.59 25.90 -31.07
CA GLY A 203 9.89 26.71 -30.07
C GLY A 203 9.15 27.90 -30.65
N ALA A 204 8.62 28.77 -29.79
CA ALA A 204 7.92 30.00 -30.18
C ALA A 204 8.60 31.27 -29.64
N TYR A 205 8.40 32.41 -30.28
CA TYR A 205 8.79 33.74 -29.76
C TYR A 205 7.71 34.80 -30.01
N GLY A 206 7.83 35.96 -29.36
CA GLY A 206 6.85 37.05 -29.43
C GLY A 206 5.60 36.79 -28.57
N SER A 207 4.48 37.41 -28.94
CA SER A 207 3.22 37.39 -28.17
C SER A 207 2.01 36.97 -29.02
N GLY A 208 0.95 36.48 -28.37
CA GLY A 208 -0.28 35.99 -29.03
C GLY A 208 -0.35 34.47 -29.15
N SER A 209 -1.21 33.99 -30.06
CA SER A 209 -1.47 32.55 -30.30
C SER A 209 -0.21 31.76 -30.65
N LYS A 210 -0.21 30.44 -30.39
CA LYS A 210 0.89 29.55 -30.78
C LYS A 210 1.16 29.64 -32.30
N PRO A 211 2.42 29.57 -32.76
CA PRO A 211 2.72 29.50 -34.19
C PRO A 211 2.13 28.21 -34.77
N THR A 212 1.53 28.30 -35.96
CA THR A 212 0.87 27.14 -36.59
C THR A 212 1.75 26.54 -37.70
N ILE A 213 2.24 25.32 -37.47
CA ILE A 213 2.98 24.52 -38.44
C ILE A 213 1.97 23.75 -39.29
N ASN A 214 1.75 24.16 -40.53
CA ASN A 214 0.79 23.52 -41.41
C ASN A 214 1.43 22.38 -42.21
N THR A 215 1.25 21.16 -41.72
CA THR A 215 1.70 19.91 -42.36
C THR A 215 0.73 18.78 -42.06
N PRO A 216 0.44 17.87 -43.02
CA PRO A 216 -0.28 16.63 -42.73
C PRO A 216 0.45 15.77 -41.69
N HIS A 217 1.79 15.69 -41.73
CA HIS A 217 2.58 14.89 -40.80
C HIS A 217 3.98 15.52 -40.56
N LEU A 218 4.32 15.79 -39.30
CA LEU A 218 5.71 15.96 -38.84
C LEU A 218 6.26 14.58 -38.48
N THR A 219 7.43 14.23 -39.00
CA THR A 219 7.92 12.85 -38.97
C THR A 219 9.42 12.74 -38.75
N THR A 220 9.87 11.60 -38.22
CA THR A 220 11.28 11.20 -38.29
C THR A 220 11.41 9.68 -38.41
N ASN A 221 12.42 9.26 -39.17
CA ASN A 221 12.89 7.88 -39.28
C ASN A 221 14.34 7.73 -38.80
N ASP A 222 14.79 8.59 -37.90
CA ASP A 222 16.11 8.41 -37.28
C ASP A 222 16.19 7.07 -36.53
N ALA A 223 17.38 6.47 -36.56
CA ALA A 223 17.70 5.19 -35.96
C ALA A 223 19.04 5.24 -35.18
N THR A 224 19.54 6.44 -34.92
CA THR A 224 20.72 6.69 -34.08
C THR A 224 20.33 6.66 -32.60
N GLU A 225 21.08 5.91 -31.80
CA GLU A 225 20.86 5.84 -30.35
C GLU A 225 21.08 7.20 -29.66
N ASN A 226 20.27 7.49 -28.63
CA ASN A 226 20.33 8.73 -27.83
C ASN A 226 20.14 10.06 -28.59
N ASN A 227 19.73 10.01 -29.87
CA ASN A 227 19.33 11.20 -30.64
C ASN A 227 17.95 11.72 -30.21
N GLY A 228 17.68 13.01 -30.37
CA GLY A 228 16.39 13.57 -29.99
C GLY A 228 16.14 15.01 -30.44
N LEU A 229 14.92 15.46 -30.16
CA LEU A 229 14.38 16.78 -30.49
C LEU A 229 13.38 17.22 -29.41
N ILE A 230 13.41 18.51 -29.06
CA ILE A 230 12.42 19.15 -28.19
C ILE A 230 11.48 19.98 -29.08
N ILE A 231 10.17 19.89 -28.84
CA ILE A 231 9.17 20.74 -29.50
C ILE A 231 8.31 21.39 -28.41
N THR A 232 8.24 22.72 -28.38
CA THR A 232 7.51 23.48 -27.36
C THR A 232 6.65 24.59 -27.99
N ASP A 233 5.47 24.85 -27.43
CA ASP A 233 4.65 26.04 -27.72
C ASP A 233 4.11 26.20 -29.16
N LEU A 234 4.02 25.11 -29.93
CA LEU A 234 3.53 25.09 -31.31
C LEU A 234 2.11 24.49 -31.43
N ASN A 235 1.39 24.91 -32.47
CA ASN A 235 0.24 24.20 -33.01
C ASN A 235 0.67 23.45 -34.29
N ILE A 236 0.34 22.17 -34.43
CA ILE A 236 0.70 21.33 -35.58
C ILE A 236 -0.59 20.79 -36.21
N THR A 237 -0.89 21.16 -37.45
CA THR A 237 -2.21 20.87 -38.07
C THR A 237 -2.46 19.40 -38.44
N GLY A 238 -1.53 18.50 -38.10
CA GLY A 238 -1.49 17.10 -38.53
C GLY A 238 -0.92 16.15 -37.47
N SER A 239 -0.46 14.97 -37.91
CA SER A 239 0.15 13.97 -37.01
C SER A 239 1.62 14.26 -36.71
N VAL A 240 2.10 13.78 -35.56
CA VAL A 240 3.52 13.63 -35.23
C VAL A 240 3.84 12.12 -35.23
N TRP A 241 4.64 11.65 -36.20
CA TRP A 241 5.01 10.22 -36.33
C TRP A 241 6.52 9.98 -36.24
N ILE A 242 6.94 9.32 -35.16
CA ILE A 242 8.33 8.94 -34.90
C ILE A 242 8.44 7.42 -35.08
N ARG A 243 8.85 7.00 -36.29
CA ARG A 243 8.79 5.58 -36.70
C ARG A 243 10.01 5.22 -37.57
N PRO A 244 10.83 4.21 -37.20
CA PRO A 244 11.89 3.72 -38.09
C PRO A 244 11.30 3.15 -39.38
N LYS A 245 11.93 3.44 -40.52
CA LYS A 245 11.35 3.30 -41.87
C LYS A 245 11.01 1.86 -42.31
N TYR A 246 11.44 0.84 -41.57
CA TYR A 246 11.30 -0.58 -41.92
C TYR A 246 10.32 -1.31 -41.00
N TYR A 247 9.02 -1.05 -41.21
CA TYR A 247 7.96 -1.95 -40.78
C TYR A 247 7.48 -2.75 -42.00
N SER A 248 8.03 -3.96 -42.19
CA SER A 248 7.45 -4.95 -43.11
C SER A 248 7.16 -6.24 -42.32
N SER A 249 5.99 -6.84 -42.57
CA SER A 249 5.51 -8.07 -41.92
C SER A 249 6.28 -9.34 -42.29
N SER A 250 7.48 -9.18 -42.87
CA SER A 250 8.22 -10.22 -43.59
C SER A 250 9.67 -10.41 -43.14
N ASN A 251 10.21 -9.54 -42.28
CA ASN A 251 11.61 -9.67 -41.83
C ASN A 251 11.89 -8.99 -40.47
N PRO A 252 11.56 -9.64 -39.33
CA PRO A 252 11.78 -9.10 -37.99
C PRO A 252 13.26 -9.23 -37.55
N VAL A 253 14.16 -8.53 -38.22
CA VAL A 253 15.58 -8.44 -37.80
C VAL A 253 15.69 -7.37 -36.71
N GLY A 254 16.13 -7.78 -35.52
CA GLY A 254 16.14 -6.94 -34.32
C GLY A 254 17.13 -5.77 -34.37
N PHE A 255 16.66 -4.62 -34.86
CA PHE A 255 17.31 -3.33 -34.64
C PHE A 255 16.83 -2.73 -33.32
N ARG A 256 17.67 -2.86 -32.28
CA ARG A 256 17.55 -2.05 -31.06
C ARG A 256 17.90 -0.60 -31.38
N ILE A 257 17.12 0.35 -30.87
CA ILE A 257 17.41 1.79 -30.95
C ILE A 257 17.01 2.45 -29.60
N PRO A 258 17.76 2.21 -28.51
CA PRO A 258 17.55 2.96 -27.27
C PRO A 258 17.79 4.47 -27.48
N GLY A 259 16.90 5.28 -26.92
CA GLY A 259 17.15 6.71 -26.69
C GLY A 259 16.72 7.68 -27.78
N LEU A 260 15.84 7.32 -28.73
CA LEU A 260 15.20 8.31 -29.60
C LEU A 260 14.23 9.19 -28.79
N GLN A 261 14.73 10.27 -28.20
CA GLN A 261 14.00 11.13 -27.27
C GLN A 261 13.13 12.15 -28.00
N VAL A 262 11.85 12.21 -27.62
CA VAL A 262 10.93 13.27 -28.04
C VAL A 262 10.23 13.84 -26.82
N ILE A 263 10.30 15.16 -26.71
CA ILE A 263 9.69 15.94 -25.64
C ILE A 263 8.75 16.95 -26.29
N LEU A 264 7.44 16.78 -26.09
CA LEU A 264 6.42 17.73 -26.53
C LEU A 264 5.92 18.51 -25.32
N ARG A 265 5.95 19.86 -25.39
CA ARG A 265 5.42 20.73 -24.33
C ARG A 265 4.49 21.81 -24.87
N ASN A 266 3.32 22.00 -24.25
CA ASN A 266 2.35 23.02 -24.69
C ASN A 266 1.99 22.89 -26.19
N ILE A 267 1.81 21.66 -26.70
CA ILE A 267 1.56 21.40 -28.13
C ILE A 267 0.10 21.08 -28.38
N ASP A 268 -0.48 21.69 -29.42
CA ASP A 268 -1.77 21.28 -29.99
C ASP A 268 -1.48 20.48 -31.28
N LEU A 269 -2.03 19.28 -31.41
CA LEU A 269 -1.78 18.40 -32.56
C LEU A 269 -2.96 17.42 -32.80
N LYS A 270 -2.93 16.65 -33.90
CA LYS A 270 -3.95 15.61 -34.15
C LYS A 270 -3.58 14.26 -33.53
N GLU A 271 -2.61 13.56 -34.11
CA GLU A 271 -2.18 12.22 -33.67
C GLU A 271 -0.74 12.28 -33.20
N PHE A 272 -0.42 11.74 -32.03
CA PHE A 272 0.97 11.47 -31.65
C PHE A 272 1.24 9.98 -31.73
N SER A 273 2.30 9.56 -32.42
CA SER A 273 2.70 8.16 -32.42
C SER A 273 4.19 7.95 -32.53
N VAL A 274 4.73 7.11 -31.63
CA VAL A 274 6.16 6.81 -31.50
C VAL A 274 6.36 5.32 -31.28
N TRP A 275 7.29 4.72 -32.03
CA TRP A 275 7.54 3.28 -32.01
C TRP A 275 9.05 2.98 -31.97
N LYS A 276 9.45 2.05 -31.11
CA LYS A 276 10.85 1.69 -30.82
C LYS A 276 11.68 2.87 -30.32
N SER A 277 11.16 3.55 -29.30
CA SER A 277 11.79 4.68 -28.59
C SER A 277 11.88 4.37 -27.10
N THR A 278 12.86 4.98 -26.43
CA THR A 278 12.91 5.07 -24.96
C THR A 278 13.12 6.54 -24.57
N GLY A 279 12.35 7.02 -23.57
CA GLY A 279 12.37 8.42 -23.14
C GLY A 279 11.43 9.33 -23.93
N VAL A 280 10.13 9.17 -23.76
CA VAL A 280 9.09 10.05 -24.33
C VAL A 280 8.43 10.85 -23.21
N SER A 281 8.33 12.17 -23.40
CA SER A 281 7.68 13.09 -22.46
C SER A 281 6.61 13.92 -23.20
N LEU A 282 5.37 13.86 -22.73
CA LEU A 282 4.24 14.65 -23.20
C LEU A 282 3.72 15.48 -22.01
N GLU A 283 3.96 16.78 -22.02
CA GLU A 283 3.67 17.70 -20.91
C GLU A 283 2.77 18.85 -21.39
N ASN A 284 1.53 18.97 -20.92
CA ASN A 284 0.56 19.96 -21.42
C ASN A 284 0.31 19.79 -22.94
N VAL A 285 -0.16 18.63 -23.38
CA VAL A 285 -0.34 18.31 -24.81
C VAL A 285 -1.81 18.03 -25.11
N TYR A 286 -2.39 18.77 -26.07
CA TYR A 286 -3.80 18.67 -26.45
C TYR A 286 -3.94 17.99 -27.82
N LEU A 287 -4.76 16.94 -27.88
CA LEU A 287 -5.06 16.16 -29.08
C LEU A 287 -6.57 16.19 -29.38
N ASP A 288 -6.99 17.13 -30.23
CA ASP A 288 -8.30 17.11 -30.89
C ASP A 288 -8.16 16.35 -32.21
N ASN A 289 -8.72 15.14 -32.28
CA ASN A 289 -8.48 14.29 -33.43
C ASN A 289 -9.61 13.37 -33.86
N ASN A 290 -9.99 13.52 -35.13
CA ASN A 290 -10.88 12.60 -35.84
C ASN A 290 -10.12 11.38 -36.44
N ILE A 291 -9.02 10.90 -35.83
CA ILE A 291 -8.19 9.77 -36.32
C ILE A 291 -7.72 8.84 -35.17
N ASN A 292 -6.50 8.99 -34.63
CA ASN A 292 -5.89 8.12 -33.61
C ASN A 292 -5.39 8.97 -32.43
N GLY A 293 -5.46 8.45 -31.20
CA GLY A 293 -4.88 9.10 -30.03
C GLY A 293 -3.35 8.95 -29.95
N VAL A 294 -2.84 8.92 -28.72
CA VAL A 294 -1.42 8.75 -28.38
C VAL A 294 -1.00 7.28 -28.52
N GLY A 295 -0.33 6.92 -29.61
CA GLY A 295 0.16 5.56 -29.86
C GLY A 295 1.64 5.38 -29.58
N LEU A 296 2.00 4.88 -28.39
CA LEU A 296 3.38 4.58 -27.96
C LEU A 296 3.67 3.08 -28.09
N GLY A 297 4.90 2.70 -28.45
CA GLY A 297 5.30 1.29 -28.38
C GLY A 297 6.79 1.00 -28.45
N SER A 298 7.16 -0.13 -27.89
CA SER A 298 8.47 -0.79 -28.04
C SER A 298 8.33 -2.04 -28.93
N ASP A 299 9.35 -2.88 -29.06
CA ASP A 299 9.32 -4.00 -30.02
C ASP A 299 8.52 -5.19 -29.46
N ALA A 300 7.61 -5.77 -30.24
CA ALA A 300 6.70 -6.85 -29.83
C ALA A 300 7.37 -8.23 -29.61
N GLN A 301 8.68 -8.24 -29.39
CA GLN A 301 9.52 -9.38 -29.04
C GLN A 301 10.34 -9.11 -27.75
N GLU A 302 10.28 -7.90 -27.17
CA GLU A 302 11.05 -7.53 -25.99
C GLU A 302 10.26 -7.76 -24.69
N VAL A 303 10.92 -8.42 -23.73
CA VAL A 303 10.46 -8.61 -22.34
C VAL A 303 11.39 -7.80 -21.44
N GLY A 304 10.86 -6.83 -20.69
CA GLY A 304 11.65 -5.91 -19.85
C GLY A 304 12.43 -4.90 -20.68
N GLY A 305 11.71 -4.14 -21.53
CA GLY A 305 12.31 -3.06 -22.31
C GLY A 305 12.40 -1.78 -21.50
N MET A 306 13.56 -1.11 -21.50
CA MET A 306 13.80 0.15 -20.77
C MET A 306 13.09 1.36 -21.42
N ALA A 307 11.81 1.22 -21.75
CA ALA A 307 10.92 2.34 -21.97
C ALA A 307 10.86 3.23 -20.72
N TYR A 308 10.53 4.49 -20.98
CA TYR A 308 10.20 5.50 -19.98
C TYR A 308 9.22 6.42 -20.71
N PHE A 309 7.94 6.33 -20.34
CA PHE A 309 6.87 7.11 -20.95
C PHE A 309 6.21 7.96 -19.87
N TYR A 310 6.29 9.29 -20.04
CA TYR A 310 5.70 10.26 -19.12
C TYR A 310 4.64 11.09 -19.84
N LEU A 311 3.39 10.96 -19.40
CA LEU A 311 2.25 11.76 -19.84
C LEU A 311 1.75 12.55 -18.63
N ASN A 312 1.85 13.87 -18.68
CA ASN A 312 1.36 14.77 -17.63
C ASN A 312 0.55 15.92 -18.23
N ASN A 313 -0.68 16.11 -17.74
CA ASN A 313 -1.64 17.08 -18.30
C ASN A 313 -1.80 16.94 -19.83
N VAL A 314 -2.01 15.71 -20.29
CA VAL A 314 -2.33 15.40 -21.69
C VAL A 314 -3.85 15.32 -21.83
N GLU A 315 -4.43 15.94 -22.84
CA GLU A 315 -5.85 15.82 -23.15
C GLU A 315 -6.05 15.21 -24.55
N VAL A 316 -6.91 14.20 -24.65
CA VAL A 316 -7.26 13.54 -25.92
C VAL A 316 -8.78 13.51 -26.09
N LEU A 317 -9.24 14.12 -27.18
CA LEU A 317 -10.64 14.28 -27.57
C LEU A 317 -10.94 13.56 -28.90
N GLU A 318 -12.08 12.87 -28.94
CA GLU A 318 -12.75 12.31 -30.15
C GLU A 318 -11.96 11.31 -31.03
N ALA A 319 -10.78 10.86 -30.60
CA ALA A 319 -9.97 9.88 -31.34
C ALA A 319 -10.81 8.67 -31.81
N LYS A 320 -10.83 8.35 -33.11
CA LYS A 320 -11.59 7.20 -33.61
C LYS A 320 -11.08 5.85 -33.05
N SER A 321 -9.80 5.80 -32.70
CA SER A 321 -9.14 4.67 -32.03
C SER A 321 -9.14 4.84 -30.50
N HIS A 322 -8.21 4.22 -29.78
CA HIS A 322 -7.99 4.45 -28.34
C HIS A 322 -7.47 5.89 -28.08
N CYS A 323 -7.68 6.46 -26.87
CA CYS A 323 -7.06 7.75 -26.53
C CYS A 323 -5.54 7.60 -26.30
N VAL A 324 -5.14 6.53 -25.62
CA VAL A 324 -3.75 6.11 -25.40
C VAL A 324 -3.65 4.63 -25.71
N TYR A 325 -2.71 4.28 -26.59
CA TYR A 325 -2.40 2.91 -26.98
C TYR A 325 -0.93 2.63 -26.69
N LEU A 326 -0.67 1.73 -25.73
CA LEU A 326 0.68 1.27 -25.39
C LEU A 326 0.88 -0.17 -25.88
N ALA A 327 2.02 -0.46 -26.53
CA ALA A 327 2.31 -1.81 -27.00
C ALA A 327 3.75 -2.29 -26.80
N GLY A 328 3.88 -3.57 -26.43
CA GLY A 328 5.07 -4.40 -26.67
C GLY A 328 6.29 -4.08 -25.81
N GLY A 329 6.25 -4.34 -24.49
CA GLY A 329 7.44 -4.37 -23.64
C GLY A 329 7.79 -3.07 -22.92
N GLY A 330 6.79 -2.27 -22.55
CA GLY A 330 6.98 -0.96 -21.93
C GLY A 330 7.13 -1.00 -20.42
N ASP A 331 8.35 -0.82 -19.91
CA ASP A 331 8.58 -0.56 -18.48
C ASP A 331 8.41 0.94 -18.15
N ASN A 332 8.20 1.27 -16.87
CA ASN A 332 8.26 2.62 -16.27
C ASN A 332 7.36 3.66 -16.96
N ILE A 333 6.05 3.45 -16.85
CA ILE A 333 5.02 4.28 -17.48
C ILE A 333 4.29 5.08 -16.41
N LEU A 334 4.27 6.40 -16.54
CA LEU A 334 3.49 7.29 -15.67
C LEU A 334 2.54 8.14 -16.52
N ILE A 335 1.24 7.98 -16.28
CA ILE A 335 0.16 8.76 -16.89
C ILE A 335 -0.60 9.48 -15.77
N GLU A 336 -0.40 10.79 -15.66
CA GLU A 336 -0.97 11.58 -14.57
C GLU A 336 -1.63 12.89 -14.99
N ASN A 337 -2.58 13.35 -14.17
CA ASN A 337 -3.28 14.64 -14.28
C ASN A 337 -3.92 14.90 -15.66
N SER A 338 -4.24 13.84 -16.41
CA SER A 338 -4.57 13.87 -17.84
C SER A 338 -6.05 13.55 -18.12
N LYS A 339 -6.52 13.91 -19.31
CA LYS A 339 -7.92 13.75 -19.75
C LYS A 339 -8.02 12.88 -21.00
N PHE A 340 -8.87 11.85 -20.95
CA PHE A 340 -9.01 10.89 -22.03
C PHE A 340 -10.49 10.65 -22.31
N HIS A 341 -11.05 11.25 -23.36
CA HIS A 341 -12.50 11.22 -23.56
C HIS A 341 -13.01 11.26 -25.00
N HIS A 342 -14.21 10.69 -25.16
CA HIS A 342 -14.92 10.52 -26.44
C HIS A 342 -14.18 9.64 -27.46
N CYS A 343 -13.14 8.90 -27.05
CA CYS A 343 -12.37 8.04 -27.96
C CYS A 343 -13.12 6.74 -28.30
N GLY A 344 -12.85 6.17 -29.47
CA GLY A 344 -13.51 5.00 -30.02
C GLY A 344 -14.80 5.31 -30.79
N ILE A 345 -14.82 6.38 -31.60
CA ILE A 345 -15.97 6.74 -32.46
C ILE A 345 -15.68 6.27 -33.90
N TYR A 346 -16.14 5.06 -34.24
CA TYR A 346 -15.98 4.47 -35.57
C TYR A 346 -17.33 3.95 -36.11
N GLU A 347 -18.14 4.85 -36.67
CA GLU A 347 -19.49 4.53 -37.17
C GLU A 347 -19.50 3.42 -38.24
N SER A 348 -18.47 3.36 -39.09
CA SER A 348 -18.39 2.46 -40.25
C SER A 348 -17.88 1.04 -39.95
N LEU A 349 -17.54 0.71 -38.70
CA LEU A 349 -17.05 -0.61 -38.29
C LEU A 349 -18.00 -1.39 -37.36
N GLY A 350 -19.22 -0.89 -37.13
CA GLY A 350 -20.28 -1.70 -36.50
C GLY A 350 -20.20 -1.86 -34.98
N GLY A 351 -19.66 -0.86 -34.26
CA GLY A 351 -19.68 -0.83 -32.79
C GLY A 351 -18.39 -1.29 -32.12
N ASP A 352 -17.26 -1.17 -32.81
CA ASP A 352 -15.94 -1.56 -32.32
C ASP A 352 -15.42 -0.55 -31.27
N LEU A 353 -15.85 -0.75 -30.02
CA LEU A 353 -15.55 0.09 -28.86
C LEU A 353 -14.04 0.06 -28.56
N ARG A 354 -13.43 1.24 -28.39
CA ARG A 354 -12.00 1.40 -28.07
C ARG A 354 -11.80 2.13 -26.75
N ASP A 355 -10.65 1.90 -26.13
CA ASP A 355 -10.41 2.26 -24.73
C ASP A 355 -9.86 3.69 -24.58
N GLY A 356 -10.05 4.28 -23.41
CA GLY A 356 -9.34 5.48 -22.99
C GLY A 356 -7.83 5.20 -22.94
N ILE A 357 -7.40 4.36 -22.00
CA ILE A 357 -6.01 3.89 -21.93
C ILE A 357 -5.99 2.38 -22.18
N THR A 358 -5.16 1.93 -23.13
CA THR A 358 -4.96 0.50 -23.42
C THR A 358 -3.48 0.12 -23.39
N VAL A 359 -3.22 -1.13 -23.00
CA VAL A 359 -1.89 -1.72 -22.87
C VAL A 359 -1.95 -3.14 -23.43
N HIS A 360 -1.34 -3.35 -24.59
CA HIS A 360 -1.27 -4.64 -25.27
C HIS A 360 0.14 -5.23 -25.22
N GLY A 361 0.24 -6.49 -24.79
CA GLY A 361 1.52 -7.15 -24.53
C GLY A 361 2.16 -6.70 -23.22
N THR A 362 3.49 -6.85 -23.11
CA THR A 362 4.19 -6.72 -21.83
C THR A 362 4.31 -5.28 -21.33
N ALA A 363 4.09 -5.06 -20.02
CA ALA A 363 4.41 -3.81 -19.32
C ALA A 363 4.78 -4.03 -17.84
N ASP A 364 5.58 -3.12 -17.27
CA ASP A 364 6.03 -3.16 -15.88
C ASP A 364 6.11 -1.76 -15.27
N ASN A 365 5.77 -1.61 -13.98
CA ASN A 365 5.83 -0.33 -13.27
C ASN A 365 4.94 0.74 -13.94
N LEU A 366 3.68 0.39 -14.16
CA LEU A 366 2.64 1.23 -14.76
C LEU A 366 1.87 1.99 -13.68
N ILE A 367 1.84 3.31 -13.74
CA ILE A 367 1.08 4.17 -12.82
C ILE A 367 0.13 5.07 -13.62
N ILE A 368 -1.15 5.02 -13.29
CA ILE A 368 -2.23 5.81 -13.89
C ILE A 368 -2.94 6.55 -12.74
N ARG A 369 -2.70 7.87 -12.58
CA ARG A 369 -3.26 8.63 -11.46
C ARG A 369 -3.83 10.01 -11.76
N ASN A 370 -4.77 10.47 -10.93
CA ASN A 370 -5.35 11.81 -11.01
C ASN A 370 -6.02 12.14 -12.38
N ASN A 371 -6.37 11.13 -13.19
CA ASN A 371 -6.88 11.33 -14.55
C ASN A 371 -8.41 11.41 -14.60
N GLU A 372 -8.94 12.03 -15.65
CA GLU A 372 -10.37 12.14 -15.95
C GLU A 372 -10.69 11.36 -17.25
N ILE A 373 -11.41 10.24 -17.14
CA ILE A 373 -11.57 9.26 -18.22
C ILE A 373 -13.06 9.00 -18.47
N TYR A 374 -13.62 9.47 -19.60
CA TYR A 374 -15.07 9.43 -19.83
C TYR A 374 -15.53 9.38 -21.28
N ASN A 375 -16.78 8.95 -21.52
CA ASN A 375 -17.40 8.85 -22.85
C ASN A 375 -16.65 7.97 -23.88
N ASN A 376 -15.64 7.19 -23.46
CA ASN A 376 -14.88 6.29 -24.34
C ASN A 376 -15.65 4.99 -24.59
N GLY A 377 -15.13 4.07 -25.42
CA GLY A 377 -15.68 2.72 -25.50
C GLY A 377 -15.45 1.90 -24.22
N TYR A 378 -14.24 2.00 -23.67
CA TYR A 378 -13.82 1.51 -22.35
C TYR A 378 -13.01 2.58 -21.63
N ALA A 379 -12.86 2.54 -20.30
CA ALA A 379 -11.84 3.37 -19.64
C ALA A 379 -10.44 2.73 -19.78
N PHE A 380 -10.34 1.43 -19.50
CA PHE A 380 -9.10 0.67 -19.46
C PHE A 380 -9.17 -0.66 -20.26
N GLY A 381 -8.19 -0.86 -21.13
CA GLY A 381 -7.86 -2.16 -21.73
C GLY A 381 -6.48 -2.62 -21.27
N LEU A 382 -6.33 -3.16 -20.05
CA LEU A 382 -5.06 -3.72 -19.60
C LEU A 382 -5.03 -5.19 -20.01
N ASP A 383 -4.68 -5.45 -21.26
CA ASP A 383 -5.07 -6.65 -21.98
C ASP A 383 -3.88 -7.35 -22.67
N SER A 384 -3.14 -8.13 -21.87
CA SER A 384 -1.97 -8.90 -22.29
C SER A 384 -2.31 -10.33 -22.76
N ALA A 385 -1.32 -11.02 -23.34
CA ALA A 385 -1.41 -12.35 -23.94
C ALA A 385 -2.24 -12.41 -25.24
N TYR A 386 -1.79 -11.65 -26.25
CA TYR A 386 -2.26 -11.72 -27.64
C TYR A 386 -1.45 -12.67 -28.53
N ASN A 387 -0.14 -12.88 -28.28
CA ASN A 387 0.74 -13.71 -29.11
C ASN A 387 1.32 -14.92 -28.38
N THR A 388 1.77 -15.93 -29.14
CA THR A 388 2.46 -17.11 -28.61
C THR A 388 3.97 -16.90 -28.55
N ALA A 389 4.47 -16.63 -27.35
CA ALA A 389 5.89 -16.49 -26.97
C ALA A 389 6.64 -15.24 -27.53
N PRO A 390 7.40 -14.52 -26.68
CA PRO A 390 7.58 -14.71 -25.23
C PRO A 390 6.28 -14.47 -24.44
N ALA A 391 6.29 -14.74 -23.14
CA ALA A 391 5.11 -14.50 -22.29
C ALA A 391 4.80 -13.01 -22.18
N GLU A 392 3.52 -12.65 -22.26
CA GLU A 392 3.02 -11.28 -22.16
C GLU A 392 2.29 -11.07 -20.81
N TYR A 393 2.76 -10.12 -20.00
CA TYR A 393 2.20 -9.78 -18.69
C TYR A 393 2.15 -8.26 -18.44
N ILE A 394 1.26 -7.80 -17.56
CA ILE A 394 1.26 -6.41 -17.06
C ILE A 394 1.48 -6.48 -15.55
N ARG A 395 2.56 -5.90 -15.00
CA ARG A 395 2.93 -6.08 -13.59
C ARG A 395 3.29 -4.81 -12.82
N ASN A 396 3.04 -4.84 -11.51
CA ASN A 396 3.32 -3.74 -10.56
C ASN A 396 2.54 -2.47 -10.94
N VAL A 397 1.22 -2.59 -11.01
CA VAL A 397 0.32 -1.54 -11.51
C VAL A 397 -0.30 -0.74 -10.38
N MET A 398 -0.34 0.58 -10.50
CA MET A 398 -1.15 1.46 -9.65
C MET A 398 -2.16 2.21 -10.51
N VAL A 399 -3.44 2.15 -10.13
CA VAL A 399 -4.53 2.97 -10.69
C VAL A 399 -5.19 3.70 -9.53
N GLU A 400 -4.79 4.94 -9.29
CA GLU A 400 -5.21 5.71 -8.11
C GLU A 400 -5.81 7.08 -8.42
N ASN A 401 -6.73 7.56 -7.58
CA ASN A 401 -7.27 8.92 -7.66
C ASN A 401 -7.89 9.32 -9.03
N ASN A 402 -8.34 8.37 -9.86
CA ASN A 402 -8.93 8.69 -11.16
C ASN A 402 -10.46 8.89 -11.08
N LYS A 403 -10.99 9.80 -11.90
CA LYS A 403 -12.44 9.94 -12.16
C LYS A 403 -12.80 9.17 -13.42
N ILE A 404 -13.71 8.21 -13.33
CA ILE A 404 -14.01 7.26 -14.40
C ILE A 404 -15.52 7.13 -14.59
N TYR A 405 -16.08 7.77 -15.61
CA TYR A 405 -17.53 7.91 -15.73
C TYR A 405 -18.06 7.90 -17.17
N ASN A 406 -19.36 7.62 -17.33
CA ASN A 406 -20.05 7.63 -18.62
C ASN A 406 -19.36 6.84 -19.75
N GLN A 407 -18.64 5.73 -19.48
CA GLN A 407 -18.14 4.91 -20.60
C GLN A 407 -19.31 4.42 -21.46
N ARG A 408 -19.07 4.13 -22.74
CA ARG A 408 -20.08 3.61 -23.67
C ARG A 408 -20.23 2.09 -23.57
N ASN A 409 -19.32 1.39 -22.88
CA ASN A 409 -19.50 0.01 -22.43
C ASN A 409 -18.82 -0.23 -21.06
N TYR A 410 -17.82 -1.11 -20.95
CA TYR A 410 -17.19 -1.50 -19.68
C TYR A 410 -16.30 -0.36 -19.14
N VAL A 411 -16.01 -0.36 -17.84
CA VAL A 411 -14.90 0.45 -17.32
C VAL A 411 -13.57 -0.21 -17.62
N SER A 412 -13.36 -1.47 -17.22
CA SER A 412 -12.07 -2.16 -17.44
C SER A 412 -12.19 -3.59 -17.93
N GLN A 413 -11.30 -3.96 -18.86
CA GLN A 413 -10.86 -5.34 -19.07
C GLN A 413 -9.43 -5.47 -18.54
N LEU A 414 -9.17 -6.48 -17.72
CA LEU A 414 -7.91 -6.70 -16.99
C LEU A 414 -7.47 -8.17 -17.18
N ARG A 415 -6.36 -8.39 -17.92
CA ARG A 415 -5.83 -9.74 -18.24
C ARG A 415 -4.32 -9.83 -18.01
N SER A 416 -3.87 -10.99 -17.52
CA SER A 416 -2.47 -11.29 -17.17
C SER A 416 -1.83 -10.21 -16.28
N LEU A 417 -2.62 -9.73 -15.31
CA LEU A 417 -2.33 -8.55 -14.49
C LEU A 417 -1.81 -8.96 -13.11
N GLN A 418 -0.54 -8.64 -12.81
CA GLN A 418 0.14 -9.02 -11.56
C GLN A 418 0.43 -7.82 -10.65
N ASN A 419 0.32 -7.98 -9.32
CA ASN A 419 0.64 -6.93 -8.33
C ASN A 419 -0.03 -5.59 -8.67
N ALA A 420 -1.36 -5.58 -8.73
CA ALA A 420 -2.12 -4.43 -9.21
C ALA A 420 -3.02 -3.83 -8.12
N ILE A 421 -2.90 -2.53 -7.88
CA ILE A 421 -3.67 -1.79 -6.89
C ILE A 421 -4.60 -0.80 -7.60
N PHE A 422 -5.89 -0.86 -7.28
CA PHE A 422 -6.91 0.09 -7.72
C PHE A 422 -7.47 0.80 -6.49
N ARG A 423 -7.08 2.06 -6.26
CA ARG A 423 -7.43 2.78 -5.01
C ARG A 423 -7.94 4.20 -5.18
N ASN A 424 -8.74 4.68 -4.22
CA ASN A 424 -9.26 6.06 -4.19
C ASN A 424 -10.05 6.50 -5.46
N ASN A 425 -10.39 5.60 -6.40
CA ASN A 425 -11.00 6.02 -7.67
C ASN A 425 -12.50 6.33 -7.49
N LEU A 426 -13.00 7.31 -8.25
CA LEU A 426 -14.42 7.65 -8.35
C LEU A 426 -14.99 7.07 -9.64
N ILE A 427 -15.92 6.11 -9.53
CA ILE A 427 -16.42 5.35 -10.68
C ILE A 427 -17.95 5.42 -10.76
N TYR A 428 -18.49 6.21 -11.69
CA TYR A 428 -19.93 6.51 -11.70
C TYR A 428 -20.60 6.55 -13.07
N ASN A 429 -21.90 6.23 -13.10
CA ASN A 429 -22.77 6.30 -14.28
C ASN A 429 -22.24 5.55 -15.53
N ASN A 430 -21.54 4.42 -15.35
CA ASN A 430 -21.10 3.54 -16.43
C ASN A 430 -22.16 2.43 -16.71
N PRO A 431 -22.36 1.97 -17.96
CA PRO A 431 -23.48 1.11 -18.38
C PRO A 431 -23.16 -0.40 -18.46
N SER A 432 -22.02 -0.85 -17.91
CA SER A 432 -21.54 -2.23 -18.03
C SER A 432 -20.55 -2.57 -16.92
N THR A 433 -19.84 -3.70 -17.04
CA THR A 433 -18.95 -4.24 -16.01
C THR A 433 -17.82 -3.27 -15.62
N ILE A 434 -17.56 -3.14 -14.32
CA ILE A 434 -16.57 -2.18 -13.79
C ILE A 434 -15.16 -2.79 -13.79
N PHE A 435 -14.95 -3.85 -13.01
CA PHE A 435 -13.70 -4.62 -12.96
C PHE A 435 -13.90 -5.99 -13.62
N GLY A 436 -13.45 -6.12 -14.88
CA GLY A 436 -13.41 -7.39 -15.60
C GLY A 436 -12.06 -8.09 -15.44
N LEU A 437 -11.91 -8.90 -14.39
CA LEU A 437 -10.70 -9.68 -14.09
C LEU A 437 -10.76 -11.05 -14.80
N TYR A 438 -9.87 -11.29 -15.75
CA TYR A 438 -9.85 -12.54 -16.53
C TYR A 438 -8.46 -13.20 -16.55
N GLY A 439 -8.41 -14.51 -16.81
CA GLY A 439 -7.18 -15.21 -17.14
C GLY A 439 -6.64 -14.85 -18.54
N PRO A 440 -5.55 -15.51 -18.98
CA PRO A 440 -4.98 -15.30 -20.31
C PRO A 440 -5.91 -15.81 -21.41
N LYS A 441 -5.78 -15.23 -22.62
CA LYS A 441 -6.60 -15.62 -23.78
C LYS A 441 -6.28 -16.99 -24.35
N VAL A 442 -5.09 -17.56 -24.06
CA VAL A 442 -4.62 -18.81 -24.69
C VAL A 442 -4.12 -19.81 -23.63
N ASP A 443 -4.77 -20.98 -23.54
CA ASP A 443 -4.44 -22.04 -22.55
C ASP A 443 -2.98 -22.55 -22.63
N SER A 444 -2.30 -22.37 -23.77
CA SER A 444 -0.92 -22.83 -24.01
C SER A 444 0.18 -21.85 -23.55
N GLY A 445 -0.18 -20.73 -22.92
CA GLY A 445 0.77 -19.73 -22.44
C GLY A 445 1.61 -20.19 -21.23
N PRO A 446 2.87 -19.73 -21.07
CA PRO A 446 3.69 -19.95 -19.88
C PRO A 446 3.00 -19.51 -18.57
N ILE A 447 3.50 -19.98 -17.43
CA ILE A 447 2.86 -19.78 -16.10
C ILE A 447 2.71 -18.29 -15.74
N ASP A 448 3.58 -17.42 -16.27
CA ASP A 448 3.65 -15.98 -16.01
C ASP A 448 2.40 -15.18 -16.47
N GLU A 449 1.61 -15.71 -17.40
CA GLU A 449 0.41 -15.05 -17.94
C GLU A 449 -0.81 -15.19 -17.00
N SER A 450 -0.63 -14.93 -15.70
CA SER A 450 -1.68 -15.03 -14.68
C SER A 450 -2.12 -13.66 -14.17
N THR A 451 -3.39 -13.55 -13.80
CA THR A 451 -3.94 -12.36 -13.12
C THR A 451 -3.89 -12.60 -11.62
N ASN A 452 -2.89 -12.06 -10.92
CA ASN A 452 -2.66 -12.40 -9.52
C ASN A 452 -2.29 -11.19 -8.65
N ASN A 453 -2.61 -11.29 -7.36
CA ASN A 453 -2.30 -10.27 -6.36
C ASN A 453 -2.89 -8.90 -6.76
N VAL A 454 -4.22 -8.86 -6.87
CA VAL A 454 -4.98 -7.68 -7.27
C VAL A 454 -5.76 -7.15 -6.07
N GLU A 455 -5.48 -5.92 -5.68
CA GLU A 455 -6.14 -5.22 -4.59
C GLU A 455 -7.03 -4.09 -5.12
N ILE A 456 -8.27 -4.05 -4.67
CA ILE A 456 -9.24 -3.01 -5.03
C ILE A 456 -9.81 -2.44 -3.73
N TYR A 457 -9.39 -1.23 -3.35
CA TYR A 457 -9.76 -0.65 -2.07
C TYR A 457 -9.97 0.86 -2.04
N HIS A 458 -10.75 1.37 -1.08
CA HIS A 458 -11.07 2.80 -0.97
C HIS A 458 -11.64 3.40 -2.28
N ASN A 459 -12.34 2.66 -3.13
CA ASN A 459 -13.00 3.24 -4.30
C ASN A 459 -14.46 3.60 -3.96
N THR A 460 -14.98 4.66 -4.57
CA THR A 460 -16.42 5.01 -4.48
C THR A 460 -17.07 4.78 -5.83
N ILE A 461 -17.94 3.77 -5.89
CA ILE A 461 -18.53 3.21 -7.11
C ILE A 461 -20.05 3.43 -7.06
N SER A 462 -20.56 4.42 -7.82
CA SER A 462 -21.92 4.92 -7.63
C SER A 462 -22.76 5.08 -8.91
N GLY A 463 -24.01 4.62 -8.88
CA GLY A 463 -25.00 4.92 -9.94
C GLY A 463 -24.72 4.26 -11.30
N ASN A 464 -23.88 3.23 -11.37
CA ASN A 464 -23.58 2.48 -12.59
C ASN A 464 -24.78 1.57 -12.95
N THR A 465 -25.07 1.39 -14.25
CA THR A 465 -26.29 0.70 -14.72
C THR A 465 -25.98 -0.57 -15.49
N ASN A 466 -26.81 -1.61 -15.35
CA ASN A 466 -26.61 -2.95 -15.95
C ASN A 466 -25.21 -3.56 -15.69
N SER A 467 -24.52 -3.08 -14.66
CA SER A 467 -23.12 -3.30 -14.37
C SER A 467 -22.90 -4.54 -13.52
N THR A 468 -21.88 -5.33 -13.84
CA THR A 468 -21.26 -6.23 -12.86
C THR A 468 -20.08 -5.48 -12.25
N ILE A 469 -20.06 -5.22 -10.93
CA ILE A 469 -18.96 -4.42 -10.36
C ILE A 469 -17.66 -5.21 -10.39
N PHE A 470 -17.66 -6.47 -9.98
CA PHE A 470 -16.53 -7.39 -10.09
C PHE A 470 -16.92 -8.65 -10.87
N SER A 471 -16.44 -8.78 -12.11
CA SER A 471 -16.55 -10.02 -12.89
C SER A 471 -15.21 -10.74 -12.82
N ILE A 472 -15.19 -11.97 -12.32
CA ILE A 472 -13.96 -12.76 -12.13
C ILE A 472 -14.08 -14.07 -12.93
N GLY A 473 -13.20 -14.21 -13.93
CA GLY A 473 -13.15 -15.33 -14.86
C GLY A 473 -14.22 -15.32 -15.96
N SER A 474 -14.21 -16.35 -16.81
CA SER A 474 -15.24 -16.66 -17.82
C SER A 474 -15.51 -15.54 -18.86
N ASN A 475 -14.65 -15.41 -19.87
CA ASN A 475 -14.88 -14.54 -21.04
C ASN A 475 -15.29 -15.33 -22.31
N THR A 476 -16.37 -16.11 -22.20
CA THR A 476 -17.14 -16.74 -23.31
C THR A 476 -16.42 -17.69 -24.29
N VAL A 477 -15.14 -18.02 -24.10
CA VAL A 477 -14.42 -19.12 -24.77
C VAL A 477 -13.92 -20.08 -23.68
N PRO A 478 -13.98 -21.43 -23.85
CA PRO A 478 -13.73 -22.37 -22.76
C PRO A 478 -12.23 -22.61 -22.48
N ASN A 479 -11.54 -21.56 -22.01
CA ASN A 479 -10.23 -21.71 -21.38
C ASN A 479 -10.44 -22.34 -20.00
N TYR A 480 -10.02 -23.59 -19.81
CA TYR A 480 -10.38 -24.36 -18.62
C TYR A 480 -9.55 -24.02 -17.38
N ASN A 481 -8.55 -23.14 -17.52
CA ASN A 481 -7.71 -22.66 -16.43
C ASN A 481 -7.70 -21.13 -16.38
N ASP A 482 -8.76 -20.53 -15.83
CA ASP A 482 -8.73 -19.12 -15.38
C ASP A 482 -7.66 -18.99 -14.27
N ARG A 483 -6.41 -18.69 -14.67
CA ARG A 483 -5.25 -18.48 -13.78
C ARG A 483 -5.38 -17.12 -13.06
N ILE A 484 -6.39 -17.02 -12.21
CA ILE A 484 -6.71 -15.84 -11.42
C ILE A 484 -6.61 -16.21 -9.94
N SER A 485 -5.85 -15.46 -9.13
CA SER A 485 -5.72 -15.72 -7.69
C SER A 485 -5.35 -14.49 -6.86
N ASN A 486 -5.51 -14.58 -5.54
CA ASN A 486 -5.19 -13.53 -4.56
C ASN A 486 -5.84 -12.19 -4.92
N ILE A 487 -7.18 -12.16 -4.87
CA ILE A 487 -7.99 -10.98 -5.20
C ILE A 487 -8.57 -10.42 -3.89
N PHE A 488 -8.30 -9.15 -3.59
CA PHE A 488 -8.69 -8.49 -2.34
C PHE A 488 -9.59 -7.29 -2.60
N ILE A 489 -10.80 -7.28 -2.02
CA ILE A 489 -11.81 -6.23 -2.24
C ILE A 489 -12.25 -5.69 -0.88
N LYS A 490 -11.72 -4.52 -0.49
CA LYS A 490 -11.86 -3.97 0.86
C LYS A 490 -12.09 -2.46 0.90
N ASN A 491 -12.80 -1.93 1.90
CA ASN A 491 -13.01 -0.48 2.07
C ASN A 491 -13.66 0.24 0.87
N ASN A 492 -14.46 -0.42 0.01
CA ASN A 492 -15.12 0.26 -1.12
C ASN A 492 -16.57 0.65 -0.80
N ILE A 493 -17.03 1.81 -1.27
CA ILE A 493 -18.46 2.15 -1.32
C ILE A 493 -19.02 1.71 -2.67
N ILE A 494 -20.11 0.93 -2.64
CA ILE A 494 -20.83 0.46 -3.83
C ILE A 494 -22.31 0.80 -3.65
N SER A 495 -22.74 1.92 -4.25
CA SER A 495 -24.05 2.53 -4.00
C SER A 495 -24.86 2.79 -5.28
N ASN A 496 -26.18 2.60 -5.23
CA ASN A 496 -27.12 2.94 -6.31
C ASN A 496 -26.83 2.29 -7.68
N ASN A 497 -25.98 1.26 -7.72
CA ASN A 497 -25.67 0.52 -8.93
C ASN A 497 -26.80 -0.49 -9.26
N THR A 498 -26.99 -0.82 -10.54
CA THR A 498 -27.87 -1.91 -10.98
C THR A 498 -27.09 -2.98 -11.73
N GLY A 499 -27.54 -4.24 -11.62
CA GLY A 499 -26.84 -5.42 -12.13
C GLY A 499 -26.43 -6.36 -10.99
N SER A 500 -25.13 -6.61 -10.82
CA SER A 500 -24.58 -7.49 -9.78
C SER A 500 -23.32 -6.91 -9.16
N ILE A 501 -23.08 -7.12 -7.87
CA ILE A 501 -21.87 -6.67 -7.19
C ILE A 501 -20.70 -7.59 -7.55
N LEU A 502 -20.87 -8.91 -7.40
CA LEU A 502 -19.82 -9.90 -7.66
C LEU A 502 -20.34 -11.03 -8.56
N ASN A 503 -19.52 -11.43 -9.53
CA ASN A 503 -19.72 -12.60 -10.36
C ASN A 503 -18.38 -13.34 -10.54
N ASP A 504 -18.02 -14.15 -9.54
CA ASP A 504 -16.88 -15.07 -9.64
C ASP A 504 -17.35 -16.41 -10.18
N ARG A 505 -16.88 -16.77 -11.38
CA ARG A 505 -17.28 -17.97 -12.12
C ARG A 505 -16.24 -19.09 -12.06
N ARG A 506 -15.16 -18.90 -11.31
CA ARG A 506 -14.10 -19.90 -11.15
C ARG A 506 -14.64 -21.13 -10.40
N THR A 507 -14.01 -22.27 -10.63
CA THR A 507 -14.36 -23.55 -9.97
C THR A 507 -13.87 -23.62 -8.52
N SER A 508 -13.03 -22.68 -8.10
CA SER A 508 -12.52 -22.52 -6.74
C SER A 508 -12.33 -21.03 -6.45
N SER A 509 -12.81 -20.57 -5.28
CA SER A 509 -12.75 -19.18 -4.81
C SER A 509 -12.29 -19.11 -3.35
N ASN A 510 -11.16 -19.77 -3.08
CA ASN A 510 -10.50 -19.81 -1.75
C ASN A 510 -9.47 -18.69 -1.56
N ASP A 511 -9.29 -17.88 -2.59
CA ASP A 511 -8.27 -16.85 -2.80
C ASP A 511 -8.89 -15.48 -3.17
N LEU A 512 -10.21 -15.37 -2.98
CA LEU A 512 -10.99 -14.14 -3.08
C LEU A 512 -11.35 -13.71 -1.66
N TYR A 513 -10.94 -12.51 -1.29
CA TYR A 513 -11.07 -11.94 0.05
C TYR A 513 -11.90 -10.66 -0.01
N VAL A 514 -13.01 -10.60 0.71
CA VAL A 514 -13.95 -9.47 0.71
C VAL A 514 -14.26 -9.06 2.16
N SER A 515 -14.11 -7.78 2.49
CA SER A 515 -14.24 -7.27 3.87
C SER A 515 -14.45 -5.75 3.89
N ASN A 516 -15.14 -5.19 4.89
CA ASN A 516 -15.23 -3.74 5.14
C ASN A 516 -15.74 -2.88 3.93
N ASN A 517 -16.58 -3.43 3.05
CA ASN A 517 -17.22 -2.64 1.97
C ASN A 517 -18.60 -2.13 2.42
N ILE A 518 -19.16 -1.14 1.73
CA ILE A 518 -20.54 -0.68 1.92
C ILE A 518 -21.38 -0.94 0.66
N TYR A 519 -22.55 -1.54 0.85
CA TYR A 519 -23.50 -1.91 -0.21
C TYR A 519 -24.83 -1.16 -0.05
N TYR A 520 -25.20 -0.33 -1.04
CA TYR A 520 -26.43 0.47 -1.01
C TYR A 520 -27.19 0.60 -2.34
N GLY A 521 -28.46 1.02 -2.27
CA GLY A 521 -29.32 1.32 -3.42
C GLY A 521 -30.19 0.16 -3.88
N THR A 522 -30.46 0.09 -5.19
CA THR A 522 -31.43 -0.82 -5.84
C THR A 522 -30.93 -2.28 -5.94
N LEU A 523 -30.57 -2.86 -4.79
CA LEU A 523 -29.95 -4.18 -4.65
C LEU A 523 -30.99 -5.31 -4.62
N ALA A 524 -31.81 -5.39 -5.65
CA ALA A 524 -32.83 -6.42 -5.81
C ALA A 524 -32.25 -7.73 -6.35
N GLY A 525 -32.83 -8.86 -5.94
CA GLY A 525 -32.43 -10.19 -6.41
C GLY A 525 -31.05 -10.64 -5.90
N ASN A 526 -30.42 -11.55 -6.65
CA ASN A 526 -29.10 -12.08 -6.30
C ASN A 526 -28.02 -11.15 -6.83
N GLN A 527 -27.16 -10.69 -5.93
CA GLN A 527 -26.14 -9.66 -6.17
C GLN A 527 -24.71 -10.21 -6.14
N PHE A 528 -24.52 -11.40 -5.57
CA PHE A 528 -23.24 -12.10 -5.52
C PHE A 528 -23.41 -13.50 -6.14
N VAL A 529 -22.51 -13.87 -7.05
CA VAL A 529 -22.42 -15.20 -7.67
C VAL A 529 -21.05 -15.79 -7.35
N LEU A 530 -21.04 -17.04 -6.88
CA LEU A 530 -19.85 -17.81 -6.55
C LEU A 530 -19.97 -19.21 -7.18
N GLY A 531 -19.38 -19.38 -8.37
CA GLY A 531 -19.58 -20.56 -9.21
C GLY A 531 -21.05 -20.70 -9.63
N SER A 532 -21.75 -21.70 -9.10
CA SER A 532 -23.20 -21.90 -9.28
C SER A 532 -24.06 -21.37 -8.12
N SER A 533 -23.45 -20.88 -7.04
CA SER A 533 -24.17 -20.34 -5.87
C SER A 533 -24.56 -18.89 -6.10
N LEU A 534 -25.77 -18.52 -5.66
CA LEU A 534 -26.34 -17.18 -5.80
C LEU A 534 -26.76 -16.65 -4.43
N PHE A 535 -26.41 -15.41 -4.12
CA PHE A 535 -26.73 -14.77 -2.84
C PHE A 535 -27.32 -13.37 -3.03
N THR A 536 -28.33 -13.02 -2.23
CA THR A 536 -28.66 -11.62 -1.94
C THR A 536 -27.57 -10.99 -1.06
N VAL A 537 -27.56 -9.67 -0.92
CA VAL A 537 -26.62 -8.97 -0.02
C VAL A 537 -26.72 -9.48 1.42
N ASP A 538 -27.95 -9.67 1.93
CA ASP A 538 -28.19 -10.13 3.29
C ASP A 538 -27.73 -11.58 3.52
N GLN A 539 -27.79 -12.43 2.47
CA GLN A 539 -27.25 -13.79 2.51
C GLN A 539 -25.72 -13.82 2.40
N TRP A 540 -25.14 -12.90 1.63
CA TRP A 540 -23.69 -12.77 1.47
C TRP A 540 -23.01 -12.39 2.79
N LEU A 541 -23.54 -11.39 3.51
CA LEU A 541 -23.00 -10.92 4.80
C LEU A 541 -23.05 -11.96 5.94
N VAL A 542 -23.86 -13.02 5.81
CA VAL A 542 -23.93 -14.14 6.78
C VAL A 542 -23.34 -15.45 6.22
N SER A 543 -22.76 -15.43 5.03
CA SER A 543 -22.20 -16.62 4.36
C SER A 543 -20.86 -17.09 4.94
N GLY A 544 -20.20 -16.27 5.76
CA GLY A 544 -18.83 -16.49 6.21
C GLY A 544 -17.75 -16.13 5.17
N LYS A 545 -18.12 -15.65 3.97
CA LYS A 545 -17.16 -15.12 2.97
C LYS A 545 -16.82 -13.64 3.15
N ASP A 546 -17.68 -12.89 3.83
CA ASP A 546 -17.56 -11.46 4.07
C ASP A 546 -18.36 -11.10 5.33
N LEU A 547 -17.68 -10.94 6.46
CA LEU A 547 -18.31 -10.73 7.77
C LEU A 547 -18.29 -9.26 8.24
N ASN A 548 -17.51 -8.42 7.55
CA ASN A 548 -17.19 -7.06 8.01
C ASN A 548 -17.75 -5.96 7.07
N SER A 549 -18.20 -6.32 5.87
CA SER A 549 -18.92 -5.38 5.01
C SER A 549 -20.33 -5.09 5.55
N LYS A 550 -20.94 -3.99 5.11
CA LYS A 550 -22.20 -3.45 5.62
C LYS A 550 -23.20 -3.18 4.50
N LYS A 551 -24.49 -3.43 4.77
CA LYS A 551 -25.60 -2.99 3.93
C LYS A 551 -26.24 -1.76 4.57
N ALA A 552 -25.78 -0.56 4.19
CA ALA A 552 -26.18 0.71 4.81
C ALA A 552 -26.06 1.86 3.80
N ASP A 553 -26.81 2.94 4.01
CA ASP A 553 -26.65 4.18 3.22
C ASP A 553 -25.30 4.83 3.56
N PRO A 554 -24.38 5.06 2.60
CA PRO A 554 -23.12 5.74 2.85
C PRO A 554 -23.26 7.23 3.19
N HIS A 555 -24.46 7.83 3.15
CA HIS A 555 -24.73 9.25 3.39
C HIS A 555 -23.75 10.15 2.63
N LEU A 556 -23.68 9.97 1.31
CA LEU A 556 -22.85 10.79 0.41
C LEU A 556 -23.46 12.20 0.27
N VAL A 557 -22.65 13.25 0.13
CA VAL A 557 -23.11 14.65 0.18
C VAL A 557 -24.07 15.02 -0.95
N SER A 558 -23.69 14.83 -2.22
CA SER A 558 -24.63 14.98 -3.36
C SER A 558 -24.23 14.14 -4.58
N PRO A 559 -24.51 12.82 -4.58
CA PRO A 559 -24.29 11.95 -5.74
C PRO A 559 -24.97 12.43 -7.03
N ALA A 560 -26.10 13.14 -6.91
CA ALA A 560 -26.81 13.74 -8.04
C ALA A 560 -26.07 14.95 -8.65
N SER A 561 -25.11 15.53 -7.94
CA SER A 561 -24.19 16.57 -8.40
C SER A 561 -22.76 16.04 -8.61
N TYR A 562 -22.58 14.71 -8.57
CA TYR A 562 -21.28 14.02 -8.59
C TYR A 562 -20.35 14.33 -7.41
N ASP A 563 -20.90 14.83 -6.29
CA ASP A 563 -20.21 14.95 -5.02
C ASP A 563 -20.39 13.65 -4.22
N PHE A 564 -19.31 12.88 -4.14
CA PHE A 564 -19.23 11.59 -3.46
C PHE A 564 -18.44 11.65 -2.14
N SER A 565 -18.24 12.86 -1.59
CA SER A 565 -17.75 13.02 -0.22
C SER A 565 -18.79 12.54 0.82
N LEU A 566 -18.35 12.32 2.06
CA LEU A 566 -19.17 11.74 3.13
C LEU A 566 -19.79 12.81 4.03
N GLN A 567 -21.09 12.70 4.33
CA GLN A 567 -21.72 13.47 5.41
C GLN A 567 -21.26 12.94 6.77
N ASN A 568 -21.24 13.80 7.80
CA ASN A 568 -20.79 13.47 9.16
C ASN A 568 -21.63 12.38 9.88
N SER A 569 -22.76 12.00 9.29
CA SER A 569 -23.64 10.90 9.72
C SER A 569 -23.30 9.55 9.08
N SER A 570 -22.28 9.49 8.21
CA SER A 570 -22.00 8.32 7.38
C SER A 570 -21.53 7.09 8.18
N PRO A 571 -22.09 5.89 7.94
CA PRO A 571 -21.62 4.63 8.53
C PRO A 571 -20.33 4.10 7.89
N ALA A 572 -19.75 4.84 6.94
CA ALA A 572 -18.41 4.63 6.40
C ALA A 572 -17.31 5.15 7.35
N ILE A 573 -17.61 6.22 8.09
CA ILE A 573 -16.64 6.98 8.87
C ILE A 573 -15.99 6.09 9.93
N ASN A 574 -14.66 6.08 9.97
CA ASN A 574 -13.83 5.37 10.94
C ASN A 574 -14.10 3.85 11.01
N THR A 575 -14.36 3.20 9.86
CA THR A 575 -14.69 1.75 9.84
C THR A 575 -14.10 0.94 8.67
N GLY A 576 -13.22 1.54 7.87
CA GLY A 576 -12.33 0.78 6.99
C GLY A 576 -11.29 0.01 7.81
N VAL A 577 -10.72 -1.04 7.22
CA VAL A 577 -9.51 -1.69 7.76
C VAL A 577 -8.27 -0.89 7.35
N GLY A 578 -7.28 -0.72 8.23
CA GLY A 578 -6.00 -0.09 7.87
C GLY A 578 -5.30 -0.84 6.72
N VAL A 579 -4.85 -0.10 5.69
CA VAL A 579 -4.22 -0.67 4.46
C VAL A 579 -2.96 0.08 4.01
N GLY A 580 -2.32 0.85 4.90
CA GLY A 580 -1.06 1.57 4.58
C GLY A 580 -1.23 2.71 3.55
N VAL A 581 -2.39 3.37 3.56
CA VAL A 581 -2.71 4.52 2.70
C VAL A 581 -2.80 5.76 3.59
N THR A 582 -1.95 6.75 3.37
CA THR A 582 -1.92 7.99 4.15
C THR A 582 -2.84 9.06 3.57
N TYR A 583 -3.27 8.94 2.30
CA TYR A 583 -4.02 10.00 1.60
C TYR A 583 -5.25 9.50 0.82
N ASP A 584 -6.30 10.31 0.79
CA ASP A 584 -7.56 10.06 0.05
C ASP A 584 -7.55 10.63 -1.39
N PHE A 585 -8.70 10.59 -2.08
CA PHE A 585 -8.88 11.12 -3.43
C PHE A 585 -8.56 12.62 -3.59
N ILE A 586 -8.71 13.43 -2.54
CA ILE A 586 -8.42 14.88 -2.53
C ILE A 586 -7.12 15.21 -1.78
N SER A 587 -6.28 14.21 -1.49
CA SER A 587 -5.07 14.34 -0.66
C SER A 587 -5.33 14.83 0.77
N ALA A 588 -6.53 14.59 1.31
CA ALA A 588 -6.76 14.66 2.75
C ALA A 588 -6.07 13.47 3.43
N PHE A 589 -5.52 13.72 4.63
CA PHE A 589 -4.82 12.71 5.42
C PHE A 589 -5.81 11.67 5.97
N ARG A 590 -5.50 10.38 5.79
CA ARG A 590 -6.20 9.28 6.45
C ARG A 590 -5.49 8.86 7.73
N ASP A 591 -6.25 8.58 8.79
CA ASP A 591 -5.67 8.08 10.05
C ASP A 591 -5.74 6.54 10.18
N ASN A 592 -5.38 6.01 11.34
CA ASN A 592 -5.32 4.57 11.60
C ASN A 592 -6.70 3.89 11.50
N SER A 593 -7.80 4.65 11.55
CA SER A 593 -9.19 4.21 11.34
C SER A 593 -9.76 4.82 10.05
N PRO A 594 -9.29 4.41 8.85
CA PRO A 594 -9.64 5.12 7.62
C PRO A 594 -11.10 4.92 7.22
N ASP A 595 -11.67 5.88 6.48
CA ASP A 595 -13.06 5.83 6.03
C ASP A 595 -13.24 4.84 4.87
N ILE A 596 -14.39 4.14 4.85
CA ILE A 596 -14.76 3.30 3.70
C ILE A 596 -15.06 4.20 2.51
N GLY A 597 -14.39 3.98 1.36
CA GLY A 597 -14.54 4.75 0.13
C GLY A 597 -13.37 5.70 -0.16
N ALA A 598 -13.54 6.50 -1.20
CA ALA A 598 -12.48 7.32 -1.80
C ALA A 598 -12.17 8.63 -1.05
N TYR A 599 -13.02 9.04 -0.12
CA TYR A 599 -12.86 10.24 0.68
C TYR A 599 -12.65 9.90 2.16
N GLU A 600 -11.99 10.80 2.89
CA GLU A 600 -11.93 10.83 4.36
C GLU A 600 -12.74 12.02 4.90
N ASN A 601 -13.53 11.85 5.97
CA ASN A 601 -14.28 12.95 6.59
C ASN A 601 -13.64 13.46 7.89
N LEU A 602 -12.73 14.42 7.74
CA LEU A 602 -12.05 15.13 8.83
C LEU A 602 -12.98 16.01 9.71
N SER A 603 -14.29 16.06 9.44
CA SER A 603 -15.25 16.90 10.18
C SER A 603 -15.72 16.28 11.50
N VAL A 604 -15.42 15.01 11.74
CA VAL A 604 -15.67 14.31 13.01
C VAL A 604 -14.31 14.05 13.65
N PRO A 605 -14.04 14.47 14.90
CA PRO A 605 -12.81 14.07 15.56
C PRO A 605 -12.79 12.54 15.69
N PRO A 606 -11.65 11.87 15.52
CA PRO A 606 -11.58 10.42 15.63
C PRO A 606 -12.14 9.94 16.97
N PRO A 607 -12.71 8.72 17.04
CA PRO A 607 -13.22 8.17 18.28
C PRO A 607 -12.11 8.14 19.35
N PRO A 608 -12.47 8.10 20.65
CA PRO A 608 -11.48 8.00 21.72
C PRO A 608 -10.49 6.88 21.40
N ALA A 609 -9.19 7.22 21.39
CA ALA A 609 -8.14 6.32 20.95
C ALA A 609 -8.31 4.93 21.56
N ASP A 610 -8.28 3.90 20.72
CA ASP A 610 -8.55 2.55 21.17
C ASP A 610 -7.55 2.14 22.25
N THR A 611 -8.06 1.56 23.33
CA THR A 611 -7.32 1.09 24.51
C THR A 611 -7.59 -0.39 24.79
N THR A 612 -8.25 -1.06 23.85
CA THR A 612 -8.80 -2.41 23.99
C THR A 612 -7.93 -3.39 23.21
N ALA A 613 -7.27 -4.32 23.90
CA ALA A 613 -6.41 -5.28 23.20
C ALA A 613 -7.21 -6.29 22.35
N PRO A 614 -6.78 -6.58 21.11
CA PRO A 614 -7.51 -7.44 20.19
C PRO A 614 -7.54 -8.90 20.65
N THR A 615 -8.68 -9.57 20.47
CA THR A 615 -8.92 -10.94 20.93
C THR A 615 -8.80 -11.96 19.79
N THR A 616 -7.71 -12.72 19.75
CA THR A 616 -7.52 -13.78 18.74
C THR A 616 -8.25 -15.09 19.07
N THR A 617 -8.75 -15.75 18.03
CA THR A 617 -9.42 -17.06 18.06
C THR A 617 -8.74 -18.03 17.09
N ALA A 618 -8.67 -19.31 17.45
CA ALA A 618 -8.09 -20.37 16.63
C ALA A 618 -9.17 -21.34 16.13
N ASN A 619 -9.13 -21.72 14.85
CA ASN A 619 -10.10 -22.61 14.21
C ASN A 619 -9.39 -23.66 13.31
N PRO A 620 -9.52 -24.98 13.57
CA PRO A 620 -10.17 -25.57 14.73
C PRO A 620 -9.43 -25.20 16.02
N GLY A 621 -10.17 -25.05 17.12
CA GLY A 621 -9.61 -24.69 18.43
C GLY A 621 -8.69 -25.79 19.00
N ALA A 622 -8.06 -25.51 20.13
CA ALA A 622 -7.19 -26.48 20.79
C ALA A 622 -7.97 -27.70 21.32
N GLY A 623 -7.35 -28.88 21.23
CA GLY A 623 -7.99 -30.15 21.54
C GLY A 623 -7.18 -31.37 21.12
N SER A 624 -7.80 -32.54 21.23
CA SER A 624 -7.22 -33.83 20.85
C SER A 624 -7.69 -34.26 19.46
N TYR A 625 -6.75 -34.57 18.56
CA TYR A 625 -7.01 -34.87 17.15
C TYR A 625 -6.31 -36.15 16.71
N THR A 626 -6.95 -36.90 15.82
CA THR A 626 -6.47 -38.18 15.28
C THR A 626 -5.62 -38.04 14.01
N ALA A 627 -5.53 -36.83 13.47
CA ALA A 627 -4.79 -36.46 12.26
C ALA A 627 -4.28 -35.02 12.37
N SER A 628 -3.35 -34.63 11.50
CA SER A 628 -2.80 -33.27 11.42
C SER A 628 -3.89 -32.22 11.23
N GLN A 629 -3.83 -31.11 11.97
CA GLN A 629 -4.76 -29.99 11.85
C GLN A 629 -4.16 -28.86 11.01
N SER A 630 -5.01 -28.12 10.31
CA SER A 630 -4.68 -26.84 9.68
C SER A 630 -5.43 -25.75 10.45
N VAL A 631 -4.70 -24.98 11.26
CA VAL A 631 -5.26 -24.04 12.23
C VAL A 631 -5.21 -22.63 11.66
N ALA A 632 -6.38 -22.07 11.34
CA ALA A 632 -6.52 -20.66 11.05
C ALA A 632 -6.59 -19.84 12.34
N LEU A 633 -6.00 -18.65 12.34
CA LEU A 633 -6.14 -17.64 13.38
C LEU A 633 -6.95 -16.45 12.86
N SER A 634 -7.75 -15.83 13.72
CA SER A 634 -8.54 -14.63 13.39
C SER A 634 -8.69 -13.74 14.63
N ALA A 635 -8.48 -12.43 14.50
CA ALA A 635 -8.87 -11.45 15.50
C ALA A 635 -10.34 -11.04 15.34
N ASN A 636 -10.92 -10.44 16.38
CA ASN A 636 -12.24 -9.80 16.34
C ASN A 636 -12.24 -8.42 15.63
N GLU A 637 -11.06 -7.83 15.43
CA GLU A 637 -10.87 -6.52 14.80
C GLU A 637 -9.55 -6.45 14.01
N ALA A 638 -9.21 -5.27 13.47
CA ALA A 638 -8.06 -5.07 12.60
C ALA A 638 -6.73 -5.15 13.37
N ALA A 639 -6.12 -6.34 13.37
CA ALA A 639 -4.91 -6.59 14.14
C ALA A 639 -3.94 -7.59 13.48
N THR A 640 -2.64 -7.32 13.60
CA THR A 640 -1.55 -8.19 13.15
C THR A 640 -1.36 -9.32 14.13
N ILE A 641 -1.67 -10.55 13.72
CA ILE A 641 -1.54 -11.76 14.54
C ILE A 641 -0.10 -12.31 14.42
N TYR A 642 0.55 -12.54 15.57
CA TYR A 642 1.85 -13.19 15.67
C TYR A 642 1.70 -14.58 16.30
N TYR A 643 2.41 -15.59 15.78
CA TYR A 643 2.39 -16.96 16.29
C TYR A 643 3.78 -17.61 16.39
N CYS A 644 3.88 -18.68 17.17
CA CYS A 644 4.99 -19.62 17.17
C CYS A 644 4.55 -21.01 17.71
N LEU A 645 5.42 -22.02 17.55
CA LEU A 645 5.16 -23.40 17.96
C LEU A 645 6.17 -23.86 19.04
N GLY A 646 5.67 -24.47 20.12
CA GLY A 646 6.45 -24.97 21.26
C GLY A 646 6.30 -24.16 22.56
N SER A 647 6.70 -24.74 23.69
CA SER A 647 6.52 -24.15 25.05
C SER A 647 7.44 -22.98 25.37
N SER A 648 8.54 -22.81 24.64
CA SER A 648 9.58 -21.82 24.93
C SER A 648 9.79 -20.78 23.82
N CYS A 649 8.89 -20.73 22.83
CA CYS A 649 8.96 -19.77 21.74
C CYS A 649 8.28 -18.43 22.10
N GLN A 650 8.79 -17.34 21.54
CA GLN A 650 8.09 -16.06 21.49
C GLN A 650 7.36 -15.96 20.16
N PRO A 651 6.08 -15.55 20.12
CA PRO A 651 5.37 -15.37 18.86
C PRO A 651 5.96 -14.18 18.10
N THR A 652 6.61 -14.45 16.96
CA THR A 652 7.21 -13.41 16.10
C THR A 652 6.92 -13.62 14.62
N THR A 653 6.39 -14.79 14.24
CA THR A 653 5.97 -15.05 12.86
C THR A 653 4.61 -14.39 12.64
N VAL A 654 4.52 -13.44 11.72
CA VAL A 654 3.23 -12.89 11.29
C VAL A 654 2.41 -14.00 10.66
N TYR A 655 1.17 -14.17 11.13
CA TYR A 655 0.23 -15.13 10.58
C TYR A 655 -0.37 -14.60 9.27
N SER A 656 -0.06 -15.27 8.16
CA SER A 656 -0.58 -14.97 6.82
C SER A 656 -1.26 -16.18 6.14
N LEU A 657 -1.03 -17.40 6.64
CA LEU A 657 -1.59 -18.65 6.13
C LEU A 657 -1.88 -19.64 7.28
N PRO A 658 -2.87 -20.54 7.14
CA PRO A 658 -3.20 -21.54 8.15
C PRO A 658 -2.02 -22.42 8.61
N ILE A 659 -1.90 -22.58 9.92
CA ILE A 659 -0.77 -23.22 10.59
C ILE A 659 -0.97 -24.73 10.61
N THR A 660 -0.11 -25.49 9.91
CA THR A 660 -0.16 -26.96 9.95
C THR A 660 0.46 -27.51 11.23
N ILE A 661 -0.33 -28.24 12.01
CA ILE A 661 0.09 -28.94 13.23
C ILE A 661 -0.02 -30.45 12.99
N SER A 662 1.12 -31.11 12.81
CA SER A 662 1.21 -32.54 12.43
C SER A 662 1.59 -33.48 13.58
N THR A 663 2.06 -32.96 14.71
CA THR A 663 2.42 -33.69 15.93
C THR A 663 1.91 -32.95 17.17
N THR A 664 1.87 -33.62 18.33
CA THR A 664 1.44 -32.99 19.60
C THR A 664 2.39 -31.86 19.98
N GLN A 665 1.87 -30.62 20.05
CA GLN A 665 2.63 -29.42 20.39
C GLN A 665 1.74 -28.26 20.85
N LEU A 666 2.35 -27.29 21.51
CA LEU A 666 1.72 -26.02 21.87
C LEU A 666 1.79 -25.03 20.70
N LEU A 667 0.69 -24.29 20.50
CA LEU A 667 0.62 -23.10 19.65
C LEU A 667 0.53 -21.88 20.59
N ARG A 668 1.45 -20.93 20.43
CA ARG A 668 1.48 -19.67 21.18
C ARG A 668 1.23 -18.51 20.23
N TYR A 669 0.32 -17.59 20.56
CA TYR A 669 -0.08 -16.50 19.68
C TYR A 669 -0.65 -15.29 20.43
N TYR A 670 -0.60 -14.12 19.79
CA TYR A 670 -1.29 -12.89 20.20
C TYR A 670 -1.54 -12.01 18.97
N ALA A 671 -2.31 -10.93 19.11
CA ALA A 671 -2.36 -9.86 18.11
C ALA A 671 -2.02 -8.48 18.69
N VAL A 672 -1.66 -7.57 17.78
CA VAL A 672 -1.49 -6.13 18.03
C VAL A 672 -2.37 -5.37 17.03
N ASP A 673 -3.20 -4.46 17.51
CA ASP A 673 -4.11 -3.66 16.67
C ASP A 673 -3.41 -2.45 16.02
N VAL A 674 -4.16 -1.71 15.20
CA VAL A 674 -3.71 -0.47 14.55
C VAL A 674 -3.49 0.71 15.53
N ALA A 675 -3.95 0.63 16.78
CA ALA A 675 -3.68 1.58 17.86
C ALA A 675 -2.48 1.15 18.76
N SER A 676 -1.84 0.03 18.43
CA SER A 676 -0.76 -0.61 19.21
C SER A 676 -1.17 -1.22 20.57
N ASN A 677 -2.45 -1.49 20.84
CA ASN A 677 -2.80 -2.36 21.98
C ASN A 677 -2.43 -3.80 21.64
N SER A 678 -1.79 -4.47 22.59
CA SER A 678 -1.28 -5.84 22.43
C SER A 678 -2.02 -6.79 23.35
N GLU A 679 -2.50 -7.90 22.80
CA GLU A 679 -3.07 -8.99 23.58
C GLU A 679 -2.01 -9.75 24.38
N THR A 680 -2.41 -10.28 25.52
CA THR A 680 -1.58 -11.20 26.31
C THR A 680 -1.43 -12.53 25.59
N VAL A 681 -0.19 -12.96 25.33
CA VAL A 681 0.13 -14.22 24.62
C VAL A 681 -0.68 -15.41 25.14
N LYS A 682 -1.60 -15.90 24.31
CA LYS A 682 -2.32 -17.14 24.49
C LYS A 682 -1.38 -18.31 24.22
N GLU A 683 -1.47 -19.34 25.05
CA GLU A 683 -0.84 -20.64 24.82
C GLU A 683 -1.92 -21.71 24.83
N VAL A 684 -1.98 -22.52 23.77
CA VAL A 684 -3.01 -23.55 23.60
C VAL A 684 -2.40 -24.85 23.09
N ASN A 685 -2.95 -26.00 23.51
CA ASN A 685 -2.33 -27.31 23.27
C ASN A 685 -3.09 -28.13 22.21
N TYR A 686 -2.40 -28.52 21.14
CA TYR A 686 -2.93 -29.43 20.12
C TYR A 686 -2.33 -30.82 20.33
N VAL A 687 -3.16 -31.76 20.77
CA VAL A 687 -2.75 -33.15 21.02
C VAL A 687 -3.05 -33.99 19.79
N ILE A 688 -2.10 -34.04 18.86
CA ILE A 688 -2.16 -34.98 17.73
C ILE A 688 -1.75 -36.37 18.22
N THR A 689 -2.73 -37.27 18.33
CA THR A 689 -2.57 -38.69 18.64
C THR A 689 -2.98 -39.48 17.41
N PRO A 690 -2.03 -39.83 16.50
CA PRO A 690 -2.35 -40.60 15.30
C PRO A 690 -3.06 -41.91 15.67
N LEU A 691 -4.12 -42.26 14.95
CA LEU A 691 -4.77 -43.56 15.12
C LEU A 691 -3.76 -44.65 14.78
N CYS A 692 -3.55 -45.58 15.71
CA CYS A 692 -2.73 -46.75 15.49
C CYS A 692 -3.35 -47.60 14.38
N VAL A 693 -2.65 -47.74 13.26
CA VAL A 693 -3.12 -48.51 12.10
C VAL A 693 -2.85 -49.98 12.35
N GLU A 694 -3.92 -50.77 12.46
CA GLU A 694 -3.88 -52.20 12.73
C GLU A 694 -3.12 -52.97 11.63
N ASN A 695 -2.10 -53.75 12.02
CA ASN A 695 -1.23 -54.52 11.14
C ASN A 695 -1.45 -56.02 11.39
N TRP A 696 -2.57 -56.54 10.88
CA TRP A 696 -3.05 -57.89 11.16
C TRP A 696 -2.22 -58.99 10.48
N SER A 697 -1.55 -59.82 11.28
CA SER A 697 -1.05 -61.13 10.87
C SER A 697 -2.05 -62.21 11.27
N CYS A 698 -2.38 -63.11 10.34
CA CYS A 698 -3.36 -64.19 10.56
C CYS A 698 -2.72 -65.57 10.40
N ALA A 699 -3.06 -66.47 11.32
CA ALA A 699 -2.76 -67.90 11.20
C ALA A 699 -3.58 -68.56 10.07
N ALA A 700 -3.18 -69.79 9.73
CA ALA A 700 -3.99 -70.66 8.86
C ALA A 700 -5.34 -71.02 9.51
N TRP A 701 -6.30 -71.44 8.69
CA TRP A 701 -7.61 -71.93 9.14
C TRP A 701 -7.50 -73.27 9.87
N SER A 702 -8.35 -73.47 10.87
CA SER A 702 -8.45 -74.70 11.65
C SER A 702 -8.98 -75.88 10.84
N SER A 703 -8.85 -77.08 11.40
CA SER A 703 -9.72 -78.21 11.00
C SER A 703 -11.20 -77.79 11.07
N CYS A 704 -12.00 -78.33 10.16
CA CYS A 704 -13.43 -78.03 10.12
C CYS A 704 -14.20 -78.70 11.25
N THR A 705 -15.15 -77.97 11.84
CA THR A 705 -16.10 -78.48 12.84
C THR A 705 -17.47 -77.86 12.61
N ASN A 706 -18.55 -78.63 12.60
CA ASN A 706 -19.92 -78.13 12.34
C ASN A 706 -20.05 -77.23 11.10
N SER A 707 -19.32 -77.60 10.03
CA SER A 707 -19.22 -76.84 8.77
C SER A 707 -18.66 -75.42 8.89
N GLN A 708 -17.91 -75.10 9.95
CA GLN A 708 -17.10 -73.88 10.08
C GLN A 708 -15.66 -74.17 10.51
N GLN A 709 -14.75 -73.31 10.06
CA GLN A 709 -13.32 -73.29 10.36
C GLN A 709 -12.93 -71.88 10.84
N ALA A 710 -12.10 -71.81 11.87
CA ALA A 710 -11.71 -70.56 12.51
C ALA A 710 -10.21 -70.31 12.37
N ARG A 711 -9.77 -69.05 12.49
CA ARG A 711 -8.34 -68.70 12.57
C ARG A 711 -8.12 -67.57 13.57
N THR A 712 -6.94 -67.52 14.16
CA THR A 712 -6.50 -66.37 14.96
C THR A 712 -5.87 -65.32 14.04
N CYS A 713 -6.21 -64.05 14.28
CA CYS A 713 -5.51 -62.89 13.73
C CYS A 713 -5.08 -62.00 14.90
N THR A 714 -3.80 -61.62 14.88
CA THR A 714 -3.15 -60.76 15.87
C THR A 714 -2.67 -59.50 15.17
N ASP A 715 -2.93 -58.34 15.78
CA ASP A 715 -2.40 -57.08 15.31
C ASP A 715 -0.96 -56.92 15.82
N ASN A 716 0.01 -56.90 14.91
CA ASN A 716 1.42 -56.75 15.27
C ASN A 716 1.75 -55.37 15.87
N ASN A 717 0.90 -54.37 15.63
CA ASN A 717 1.06 -53.02 16.17
C ASN A 717 0.37 -52.86 17.55
N ASN A 718 -0.38 -53.88 18.02
CA ASN A 718 -1.12 -53.89 19.30
C ASN A 718 -2.04 -52.66 19.52
N CYS A 719 -2.70 -52.16 18.46
CA CYS A 719 -3.54 -50.97 18.48
C CYS A 719 -4.81 -51.09 19.34
N GLY A 720 -5.21 -52.32 19.73
CA GLY A 720 -6.35 -52.59 20.62
C GLY A 720 -7.73 -52.43 19.97
N THR A 721 -7.80 -51.87 18.76
CA THR A 721 -9.01 -51.75 17.94
C THR A 721 -9.25 -52.98 17.05
N THR A 722 -10.40 -53.05 16.38
CA THR A 722 -10.74 -54.15 15.44
C THR A 722 -11.42 -53.66 14.15
N VAL A 723 -11.17 -52.42 13.74
CA VAL A 723 -11.88 -51.74 12.64
C VAL A 723 -11.57 -52.38 11.29
N ASN A 724 -10.33 -52.82 11.07
CA ASN A 724 -9.88 -53.46 9.83
C ASN A 724 -9.58 -54.96 10.02
N LYS A 725 -10.11 -55.57 11.09
CA LYS A 725 -9.77 -56.96 11.47
C LYS A 725 -10.22 -57.99 10.42
N PRO A 726 -9.31 -58.77 9.82
CA PRO A 726 -9.68 -59.81 8.86
C PRO A 726 -10.57 -60.87 9.50
N ILE A 727 -11.48 -61.45 8.71
CA ILE A 727 -12.44 -62.44 9.19
C ILE A 727 -11.75 -63.65 9.85
N ILE A 728 -12.32 -64.10 10.97
CA ILE A 728 -11.79 -65.16 11.85
C ILE A 728 -12.64 -66.45 11.90
N SER A 729 -13.77 -66.49 11.19
CA SER A 729 -14.56 -67.71 10.92
C SER A 729 -15.03 -67.73 9.45
N GLN A 730 -15.06 -68.91 8.83
CA GLN A 730 -15.65 -69.15 7.51
C GLN A 730 -16.16 -70.61 7.38
N GLY A 731 -16.89 -70.93 6.31
CA GLY A 731 -17.47 -72.26 6.08
C GLY A 731 -16.47 -73.36 5.64
N CYS A 732 -16.87 -74.62 5.81
CA CYS A 732 -16.17 -75.86 5.39
C CYS A 732 -17.08 -77.11 5.57
N THR A 733 -16.52 -78.34 5.54
CA THR A 733 -17.22 -79.59 5.92
C THR A 733 -16.32 -80.52 6.76
N ALA A 734 -16.87 -81.29 7.71
CA ALA A 734 -16.13 -82.04 8.75
C ALA A 734 -16.39 -83.58 8.76
N LEU A 735 -15.54 -84.36 9.45
CA LEU A 735 -15.62 -85.82 9.59
C LEU A 735 -15.47 -86.25 11.08
N CYS A 736 -16.21 -87.29 11.52
CA CYS A 736 -16.31 -87.75 12.92
C CYS A 736 -15.60 -89.10 13.13
N SER A 737 -14.95 -89.29 14.29
CA SER A 737 -14.43 -90.58 14.76
C SER A 737 -14.90 -90.86 16.20
N PRO A 738 -15.42 -92.07 16.51
CA PRO A 738 -15.99 -92.39 17.82
C PRO A 738 -14.93 -92.51 18.92
N ASN A 739 -15.32 -92.24 20.17
CA ASN A 739 -14.47 -92.24 21.36
C ASN A 739 -15.18 -92.93 22.53
N TRP A 740 -14.87 -94.21 22.74
CA TRP A 740 -15.55 -95.05 23.72
C TRP A 740 -15.03 -94.84 25.15
N SER A 741 -15.93 -94.43 26.05
CA SER A 741 -15.69 -94.45 27.51
C SER A 741 -16.53 -95.53 28.18
N CYS A 742 -16.09 -96.00 29.33
CA CYS A 742 -16.73 -97.07 30.09
C CYS A 742 -16.90 -96.70 31.55
N ALA A 743 -18.05 -97.05 32.13
CA ALA A 743 -18.27 -96.99 33.56
C ALA A 743 -17.28 -97.88 34.34
N ASN A 744 -17.13 -97.62 35.63
CA ASN A 744 -16.36 -98.48 36.52
C ASN A 744 -17.00 -99.87 36.63
N TRP A 745 -16.15 -100.87 36.89
CA TRP A 745 -16.57 -102.23 37.19
C TRP A 745 -17.40 -102.28 38.48
N SER A 746 -18.54 -102.99 38.45
CA SER A 746 -19.46 -103.14 39.58
C SER A 746 -18.84 -103.85 40.79
N SER A 747 -19.45 -103.77 41.97
CA SER A 747 -18.90 -104.40 43.19
C SER A 747 -18.76 -105.91 43.05
N CYS A 748 -17.60 -106.45 43.45
CA CYS A 748 -17.26 -107.85 43.31
C CYS A 748 -18.30 -108.80 43.94
N SER A 749 -18.91 -109.66 43.12
CA SER A 749 -19.90 -110.65 43.56
C SER A 749 -19.71 -111.95 42.79
N ASN A 750 -19.68 -113.09 43.49
CA ASN A 750 -19.40 -114.42 42.91
C ASN A 750 -18.18 -114.43 41.97
N SER A 751 -17.12 -113.70 42.35
CA SER A 751 -15.87 -113.53 41.58
C SER A 751 -16.05 -112.87 40.19
N LEU A 752 -17.11 -112.09 39.98
CA LEU A 752 -17.40 -111.37 38.74
C LEU A 752 -17.77 -109.89 38.99
N GLN A 753 -17.53 -109.05 37.99
CA GLN A 753 -17.89 -107.63 37.89
C GLN A 753 -18.28 -107.30 36.45
N THR A 754 -19.17 -106.32 36.27
CA THR A 754 -19.70 -105.87 34.97
C THR A 754 -19.62 -104.35 34.85
N ARG A 755 -19.64 -103.82 33.62
CA ARG A 755 -19.70 -102.37 33.35
C ARG A 755 -20.49 -102.08 32.07
N THR A 756 -20.58 -100.81 31.68
CA THR A 756 -21.22 -100.39 30.43
C THR A 756 -20.36 -99.33 29.73
N CYS A 757 -20.25 -99.41 28.40
CA CYS A 757 -19.44 -98.55 27.55
C CYS A 757 -20.28 -97.80 26.51
N THR A 758 -19.99 -96.52 26.32
CA THR A 758 -20.74 -95.55 25.50
C THR A 758 -19.77 -94.69 24.68
N ASP A 759 -20.09 -94.40 23.42
CA ASP A 759 -19.34 -93.44 22.61
C ASP A 759 -19.65 -92.01 23.09
N LEU A 760 -18.65 -91.33 23.65
CA LEU A 760 -18.80 -89.96 24.14
C LEU A 760 -18.87 -88.93 23.01
N ASN A 761 -18.39 -89.28 21.81
CA ASN A 761 -18.48 -88.41 20.63
C ASN A 761 -19.83 -88.56 19.90
N GLY A 762 -20.60 -89.62 20.21
CA GLY A 762 -21.92 -89.86 19.62
C GLY A 762 -21.93 -90.04 18.09
N CYS A 763 -20.81 -90.44 17.47
CA CYS A 763 -20.69 -90.54 16.00
C CYS A 763 -21.57 -91.67 15.41
N GLY A 764 -22.20 -92.52 16.23
CA GLY A 764 -23.15 -93.56 15.81
C GLY A 764 -22.52 -94.82 15.19
N ILE A 765 -21.20 -94.90 15.15
CA ILE A 765 -20.43 -96.00 14.54
C ILE A 765 -20.12 -97.07 15.58
N THR A 766 -20.57 -98.30 15.38
CA THR A 766 -20.48 -99.40 16.36
C THR A 766 -19.15 -100.17 16.38
N SER A 767 -18.25 -99.90 15.43
CA SER A 767 -16.94 -100.57 15.37
C SER A 767 -16.02 -100.11 16.51
N GLY A 768 -15.31 -101.06 17.13
CA GLY A 768 -14.30 -100.79 18.15
C GLY A 768 -14.80 -100.62 19.60
N LYS A 769 -16.06 -100.95 19.91
CA LYS A 769 -16.60 -100.84 21.29
C LYS A 769 -15.87 -101.78 22.28
N PRO A 770 -15.41 -101.31 23.47
CA PRO A 770 -14.79 -102.15 24.50
C PRO A 770 -15.75 -103.08 25.26
N GLY A 771 -15.20 -104.12 25.91
CA GLY A 771 -15.92 -105.16 26.63
C GLY A 771 -16.37 -104.84 28.08
N GLU A 772 -17.32 -105.65 28.57
CA GLU A 772 -18.26 -105.29 29.66
C GLU A 772 -18.41 -106.33 30.82
N SER A 773 -17.56 -107.37 30.92
CA SER A 773 -17.52 -108.33 32.07
C SER A 773 -16.09 -108.82 32.44
N GLN A 774 -15.74 -108.98 33.74
CA GLN A 774 -14.44 -109.53 34.26
C GLN A 774 -14.50 -110.02 35.74
N SER A 775 -13.37 -110.40 36.39
CA SER A 775 -13.29 -111.07 37.72
C SER A 775 -12.45 -110.37 38.83
N CYS A 776 -12.58 -110.77 40.12
CA CYS A 776 -12.17 -109.95 41.30
C CYS A 776 -12.05 -110.66 42.70
N THR A 777 -11.39 -110.02 43.71
CA THR A 777 -11.38 -110.29 45.18
C THR A 777 -10.96 -109.02 46.02
N VAL A 778 -10.90 -109.03 47.38
CA VAL A 778 -10.81 -107.80 48.26
C VAL A 778 -9.97 -107.93 49.58
N SER A 779 -9.22 -106.90 50.04
CA SER A 779 -8.59 -106.72 51.41
C SER A 779 -8.01 -105.29 51.67
N SER A 780 -7.33 -104.99 52.82
CA SER A 780 -7.31 -103.65 53.50
C SER A 780 -5.96 -103.09 54.07
N GLY A 781 -5.78 -101.75 54.24
CA GLY A 781 -5.12 -101.12 55.44
C GLY A 781 -4.05 -99.96 55.38
N THR A 782 -4.38 -98.74 55.84
CA THR A 782 -3.53 -97.66 56.52
C THR A 782 -2.38 -96.92 55.73
N THR A 783 -1.66 -95.82 56.14
CA THR A 783 -1.44 -95.00 57.39
C THR A 783 -0.84 -93.56 57.14
N GLY A 784 -0.92 -92.59 58.10
CA GLY A 784 -0.07 -91.34 58.24
C GLY A 784 -0.62 -89.98 57.66
N GLY A 785 -0.17 -88.73 57.97
CA GLY A 785 0.67 -88.10 59.03
C GLY A 785 1.84 -87.18 58.53
N GLY A 786 2.18 -85.94 58.97
CA GLY A 786 1.57 -84.89 59.87
C GLY A 786 2.51 -83.67 60.22
N ALA A 787 1.95 -82.53 60.72
CA ALA A 787 2.56 -81.26 61.31
C ALA A 787 3.31 -80.22 60.41
N GLY A 788 3.33 -78.87 60.64
CA GLY A 788 2.54 -77.95 61.52
C GLY A 788 3.01 -76.44 61.61
N ASP A 789 2.05 -75.47 61.76
CA ASP A 789 2.09 -74.00 62.16
C ASP A 789 2.99 -72.98 61.37
N GLY A 790 3.04 -71.62 61.51
CA GLY A 790 2.33 -70.51 62.27
C GLY A 790 3.10 -69.14 62.17
N SER A 791 2.73 -67.93 62.67
CA SER A 791 1.44 -67.23 62.99
C SER A 791 1.60 -65.72 63.46
N SER A 792 0.59 -64.83 63.26
CA SER A 792 0.19 -63.60 64.07
C SER A 792 0.69 -62.11 63.85
N VAL A 793 -0.02 -61.15 64.51
CA VAL A 793 -0.04 -59.62 64.48
C VAL A 793 -0.70 -59.06 65.81
N PRO A 794 -0.98 -57.75 66.18
CA PRO A 794 -1.29 -56.47 65.44
C PRO A 794 -0.91 -55.08 66.15
N THR A 795 -1.70 -53.98 65.93
CA THR A 795 -1.91 -52.70 66.76
C THR A 795 -0.79 -51.59 66.84
N SER A 796 -0.92 -50.29 67.27
CA SER A 796 -1.97 -49.25 67.63
C SER A 796 -1.29 -47.88 68.04
N THR A 797 -1.81 -46.62 68.27
CA THR A 797 -3.00 -45.74 67.94
C THR A 797 -2.85 -44.28 68.52
N ASN A 798 -3.58 -43.26 68.00
CA ASN A 798 -4.20 -42.04 68.66
C ASN A 798 -3.51 -40.65 68.97
N THR A 799 -4.16 -39.56 68.47
CA THR A 799 -4.60 -38.24 69.10
C THR A 799 -3.73 -36.98 69.44
N ASN A 800 -4.35 -35.78 69.21
CA ASN A 800 -4.32 -34.49 69.98
C ASN A 800 -3.15 -33.45 69.87
N THR A 801 -3.27 -32.12 70.15
CA THR A 801 -4.28 -31.01 69.91
C THR A 801 -3.67 -29.60 70.29
N ASN A 802 -4.39 -28.48 70.07
CA ASN A 802 -4.16 -27.06 70.46
C ASN A 802 -3.15 -26.24 69.61
N THR A 803 -3.30 -24.96 69.21
CA THR A 803 -4.11 -23.74 69.53
C THR A 803 -3.52 -22.72 70.52
N ASN A 804 -3.21 -21.50 70.05
CA ASN A 804 -3.25 -20.25 70.85
C ASN A 804 -3.29 -18.95 69.99
N ILE A 805 -3.45 -17.79 70.64
CA ILE A 805 -4.46 -16.75 70.28
C ILE A 805 -4.06 -15.34 70.82
N ASN A 806 -4.52 -14.24 70.18
CA ASN A 806 -4.62 -12.83 70.68
C ASN A 806 -3.29 -12.02 70.91
N THR A 807 -3.21 -10.65 71.01
CA THR A 807 -4.17 -9.50 70.84
C THR A 807 -3.48 -8.12 70.63
N SER A 808 -4.01 -7.31 69.68
CA SER A 808 -4.40 -5.85 69.70
C SER A 808 -3.61 -4.65 70.34
N THR A 809 -3.68 -3.50 69.62
CA THR A 809 -3.96 -2.08 70.02
C THR A 809 -2.93 -1.08 70.65
N SER A 810 -2.42 -0.15 69.79
CA SER A 810 -2.60 1.34 69.77
C SER A 810 -1.87 2.39 70.67
N THR A 811 -1.74 3.61 70.08
CA THR A 811 -1.67 5.02 70.62
C THR A 811 -0.37 5.74 71.09
N ALA A 812 0.17 6.59 70.19
CA ALA A 812 0.32 8.09 70.24
C ALA A 812 1.41 8.90 71.03
N ASN A 813 2.04 9.84 70.29
CA ASN A 813 2.67 11.16 70.67
C ASN A 813 4.01 11.16 71.50
N THR A 814 4.87 12.21 71.55
CA THR A 814 4.76 13.68 71.24
C THR A 814 6.02 14.36 70.60
N THR A 815 5.79 15.28 69.65
CA THR A 815 6.46 16.59 69.34
C THR A 815 8.00 16.80 69.33
N ASN A 816 8.53 17.24 68.18
CA ASN A 816 9.41 18.42 67.93
C ASN A 816 9.91 18.42 66.45
N THR A 817 10.34 19.49 65.75
CA THR A 817 10.50 20.96 66.04
C THR A 817 10.13 21.79 64.78
N ILE A 818 10.58 23.06 64.61
CA ILE A 818 10.34 23.92 63.42
C ILE A 818 11.66 24.47 62.81
N THR A 819 11.76 24.49 61.48
CA THR A 819 12.46 25.54 60.69
C THR A 819 11.76 25.79 59.35
N SER A 820 11.99 26.96 58.76
CA SER A 820 11.28 27.52 57.60
C SER A 820 11.68 26.92 56.24
N GLY A 821 10.72 26.88 55.32
CA GLY A 821 10.90 26.53 53.91
C GLY A 821 9.55 26.39 53.23
N GLU A 822 9.00 27.50 52.73
CA GLU A 822 7.78 27.51 51.92
C GLU A 822 8.14 28.12 50.56
N SER A 823 8.26 27.26 49.55
CA SER A 823 8.66 27.64 48.20
C SER A 823 7.63 28.62 47.60
N ALA A 824 8.10 29.79 47.16
CA ALA A 824 7.24 30.90 46.74
C ALA A 824 6.47 30.61 45.44
N THR A 825 5.32 31.26 45.25
CA THR A 825 4.59 31.26 43.98
C THR A 825 5.52 31.73 42.84
N GLY A 826 5.59 30.95 41.76
CA GLY A 826 6.56 31.11 40.67
C GLY A 826 7.78 30.18 40.76
N SER A 827 7.99 29.47 41.87
CA SER A 827 9.11 28.53 42.02
C SER A 827 8.92 27.27 41.18
N LEU A 828 10.01 26.80 40.56
CA LEU A 828 10.12 25.48 39.95
C LEU A 828 10.69 24.50 40.98
N ILE A 829 9.97 23.43 41.28
CA ILE A 829 10.35 22.46 42.30
C ILE A 829 10.31 21.01 41.80
N LYS A 830 11.18 20.17 42.37
CA LYS A 830 11.13 18.69 42.23
C LYS A 830 11.50 17.99 43.53
N VAL A 831 11.15 16.71 43.66
CA VAL A 831 11.68 15.84 44.73
C VAL A 831 12.94 15.13 44.25
N ALA A 832 13.94 14.97 45.13
CA ALA A 832 15.26 14.43 44.76
C ALA A 832 15.23 13.05 44.04
N ALA A 833 14.25 12.20 44.38
CA ALA A 833 14.08 10.86 43.83
C ALA A 833 13.10 10.79 42.62
N SER A 834 12.51 11.90 42.20
CA SER A 834 11.55 11.94 41.08
C SER A 834 12.09 12.76 39.90
N PRO A 835 11.86 12.34 38.64
CA PRO A 835 12.14 13.16 37.46
C PRO A 835 11.12 14.29 37.27
N GLN A 836 9.98 14.27 37.98
CA GLN A 836 8.89 15.23 37.77
C GLN A 836 9.21 16.62 38.33
N ILE A 837 8.99 17.64 37.51
CA ILE A 837 9.15 19.06 37.84
C ILE A 837 7.78 19.71 37.89
N TYR A 838 7.58 20.59 38.85
CA TYR A 838 6.33 21.32 39.06
C TYR A 838 6.59 22.83 39.12
N LEU A 839 5.71 23.60 38.48
CA LEU A 839 5.58 25.03 38.72
C LEU A 839 4.60 25.26 39.89
N LEU A 840 5.00 26.04 40.89
CA LEU A 840 4.07 26.52 41.92
C LEU A 840 3.31 27.76 41.42
N SER A 841 1.99 27.67 41.33
CA SER A 841 1.13 28.79 40.94
C SER A 841 -0.18 28.76 41.73
N SER A 842 -0.61 29.89 42.29
CA SER A 842 -1.87 30.03 43.04
C SER A 842 -2.13 28.94 44.10
N ASN A 843 -1.10 28.60 44.89
CA ASN A 843 -1.08 27.51 45.88
C ASN A 843 -1.35 26.09 45.33
N GLN A 844 -1.20 25.91 44.01
CA GLN A 844 -1.21 24.64 43.32
C GLN A 844 0.19 24.30 42.79
N LYS A 845 0.49 23.00 42.70
CA LYS A 845 1.59 22.46 41.88
C LYS A 845 1.01 22.06 40.52
N ARG A 846 1.58 22.62 39.45
CA ARG A 846 1.27 22.25 38.06
C ARG A 846 2.43 21.42 37.53
N PHE A 847 2.18 20.18 37.11
CA PHE A 847 3.23 19.34 36.53
C PHE A 847 3.67 19.92 35.18
N ILE A 848 4.96 19.80 34.85
CA ILE A 848 5.51 20.20 33.54
C ILE A 848 5.78 18.92 32.73
N PRO A 849 4.97 18.59 31.71
CA PRO A 849 5.01 17.28 31.07
C PRO A 849 6.27 16.99 30.24
N SER A 850 6.95 18.02 29.72
CA SER A 850 8.10 17.86 28.84
C SER A 850 9.16 18.97 28.98
N GLU A 851 10.37 18.68 28.51
CA GLU A 851 11.46 19.65 28.34
C GLU A 851 11.09 20.77 27.34
N ASN A 852 10.37 20.46 26.27
CA ASN A 852 9.93 21.47 25.31
C ASN A 852 8.92 22.45 25.92
N ILE A 853 7.97 21.98 26.73
CA ILE A 853 7.04 22.85 27.48
C ILE A 853 7.81 23.71 28.49
N PHE A 854 8.80 23.14 29.17
CA PHE A 854 9.68 23.86 30.11
C PHE A 854 10.43 25.01 29.42
N LEU A 855 11.10 24.72 28.29
CA LEU A 855 11.88 25.69 27.52
C LEU A 855 11.00 26.74 26.83
N ALA A 856 9.85 26.35 26.26
CA ALA A 856 8.91 27.28 25.62
C ALA A 856 8.33 28.30 26.61
N ASN A 857 8.05 27.90 27.86
CA ASN A 857 7.66 28.81 28.94
C ASN A 857 8.82 29.69 29.46
N GLY A 858 10.00 29.66 28.82
CA GLY A 858 11.15 30.51 29.16
C GLY A 858 11.93 30.07 30.41
N TYR A 859 11.70 28.85 30.90
CA TYR A 859 12.37 28.35 32.10
C TYR A 859 13.77 27.78 31.80
N SER A 860 14.64 27.84 32.81
CA SER A 860 16.03 27.39 32.74
C SER A 860 16.34 26.38 33.84
N TRP A 861 17.07 25.33 33.52
CA TRP A 861 17.34 24.19 34.41
C TRP A 861 17.97 24.55 35.77
N ASN A 862 18.66 25.69 35.84
CA ASN A 862 19.24 26.25 37.07
C ASN A 862 18.22 26.88 38.05
N GLN A 863 16.97 27.09 37.63
CA GLN A 863 15.89 27.62 38.46
C GLN A 863 15.20 26.55 39.32
N ILE A 864 15.47 25.26 39.07
CA ILE A 864 14.77 24.14 39.71
C ILE A 864 15.32 23.90 41.12
N THR A 865 14.50 24.16 42.13
CA THR A 865 14.80 23.86 43.54
C THR A 865 14.43 22.42 43.88
N THR A 866 15.25 21.72 44.67
CA THR A 866 14.93 20.36 45.13
C THR A 866 14.34 20.40 46.54
N VAL A 867 13.11 19.90 46.69
CA VAL A 867 12.33 19.86 47.92
C VAL A 867 12.12 18.41 48.40
N ASN A 868 11.49 18.25 49.57
CA ASN A 868 11.11 16.95 50.11
C ASN A 868 9.61 16.65 49.91
N GLU A 869 9.21 15.38 50.02
CA GLU A 869 7.83 14.94 49.78
C GLU A 869 6.81 15.59 50.75
N SER A 870 7.21 15.90 51.99
CA SER A 870 6.35 16.58 52.98
C SER A 870 6.14 18.08 52.70
N GLU A 871 6.88 18.65 51.75
CA GLU A 871 6.69 19.99 51.21
C GLU A 871 5.86 19.92 49.92
N LEU A 872 6.24 19.07 48.96
CA LEU A 872 5.50 18.90 47.70
C LEU A 872 4.04 18.43 47.92
N SER A 873 3.74 17.71 49.00
CA SER A 873 2.38 17.27 49.36
C SER A 873 1.46 18.38 49.91
N ARG A 874 1.98 19.57 50.26
CA ARG A 874 1.18 20.69 50.79
C ARG A 874 0.38 21.42 49.72
N TYR A 875 0.92 21.46 48.50
CA TYR A 875 0.30 22.13 47.36
C TYR A 875 -0.72 21.20 46.68
N ALA A 876 -1.92 21.71 46.42
CA ALA A 876 -2.95 20.99 45.68
C ALA A 876 -2.50 20.73 44.23
N ILE A 877 -2.95 19.65 43.61
CA ILE A 877 -2.68 19.41 42.18
C ILE A 877 -3.51 20.40 41.37
N GLY A 878 -2.84 21.23 40.57
CA GLY A 878 -3.44 22.08 39.55
C GLY A 878 -3.39 21.39 38.18
N PRO A 879 -4.02 21.98 37.14
CA PRO A 879 -3.85 21.49 35.78
C PRO A 879 -2.39 21.59 35.34
N ASP A 880 -1.93 20.64 34.54
CA ASP A 880 -0.57 20.61 34.01
C ASP A 880 -0.22 21.89 33.24
N LEU A 881 1.08 22.20 33.13
CA LEU A 881 1.57 23.30 32.32
C LEU A 881 1.54 22.90 30.84
N SER A 882 1.06 23.81 29.99
CA SER A 882 1.04 23.65 28.54
C SER A 882 2.03 24.61 27.87
N TYR A 883 2.17 24.51 26.56
CA TYR A 883 2.84 25.52 25.76
C TYR A 883 2.24 26.93 25.94
N PRO A 884 3.04 28.00 25.81
CA PRO A 884 2.51 29.35 25.60
C PRO A 884 1.75 29.46 24.27
N GLU A 885 0.78 30.37 24.22
CA GLU A 885 0.09 30.74 22.97
C GLU A 885 1.08 31.16 21.87
N ASN A 886 0.77 30.79 20.64
CA ASN A 886 1.57 30.99 19.43
C ASN A 886 2.91 30.24 19.39
N THR A 887 3.09 29.20 20.20
CA THR A 887 4.27 28.31 20.07
C THR A 887 4.20 27.50 18.78
N LEU A 888 5.31 27.39 18.06
CA LEU A 888 5.41 26.55 16.86
C LEU A 888 5.99 25.19 17.23
N LEU A 889 5.33 24.12 16.81
CA LEU A 889 5.68 22.73 17.11
C LEU A 889 5.86 21.93 15.82
N LYS A 890 6.84 21.02 15.77
CA LYS A 890 7.05 20.08 14.65
C LYS A 890 7.42 18.70 15.20
N ILE A 891 6.93 17.63 14.59
CA ILE A 891 7.36 16.26 14.95
C ILE A 891 8.71 15.99 14.27
N SER A 892 9.67 15.37 14.97
CA SER A 892 10.99 15.02 14.44
C SER A 892 10.97 14.36 13.06
N ASP A 893 9.99 13.49 12.85
CA ASP A 893 9.90 12.57 11.70
C ASP A 893 8.73 12.94 10.76
N SER A 894 8.24 14.19 10.83
CA SER A 894 7.21 14.73 9.94
C SER A 894 7.61 16.09 9.37
N SER A 895 7.18 16.40 8.15
CA SER A 895 7.28 17.75 7.57
C SER A 895 6.27 18.74 8.18
N ALA A 896 5.19 18.24 8.80
CA ALA A 896 4.10 19.07 9.33
C ALA A 896 4.53 19.97 10.49
N VAL A 897 4.29 21.27 10.34
CA VAL A 897 4.43 22.27 11.40
C VAL A 897 3.04 22.63 11.93
N TYR A 898 2.97 22.85 13.23
CA TYR A 898 1.74 23.18 13.95
C TYR A 898 1.89 24.49 14.72
N HIS A 899 0.87 25.33 14.63
CA HIS A 899 0.65 26.48 15.49
C HIS A 899 -0.13 26.03 16.74
N TYR A 900 0.42 26.23 17.93
CA TYR A 900 -0.29 26.02 19.18
C TYR A 900 -1.06 27.27 19.59
N SER A 901 -2.39 27.19 19.68
CA SER A 901 -3.21 28.26 20.24
C SER A 901 -4.53 27.73 20.80
N GLN A 902 -5.05 28.40 21.84
CA GLN A 902 -6.30 28.08 22.54
C GLN A 902 -6.35 26.63 23.04
N SER A 903 -5.21 26.10 23.51
CA SER A 903 -5.01 24.70 23.89
C SER A 903 -5.24 23.66 22.79
N LYS A 904 -5.16 24.06 21.52
CA LYS A 904 -5.25 23.19 20.35
C LYS A 904 -4.00 23.32 19.47
N ARG A 905 -3.82 22.37 18.56
CA ARG A 905 -2.86 22.46 17.45
C ARG A 905 -3.60 22.78 16.15
N GLN A 906 -3.13 23.77 15.39
CA GLN A 906 -3.55 24.03 14.01
C GLN A 906 -2.40 23.65 13.09
N VAL A 907 -2.64 22.90 12.02
CA VAL A 907 -1.57 22.56 11.06
C VAL A 907 -1.42 23.65 10.00
N PHE A 908 -0.18 23.96 9.60
CA PHE A 908 0.08 24.74 8.39
C PHE A 908 0.03 23.79 7.19
N PHE A 909 -0.81 24.06 6.19
CA PHE A 909 -0.98 23.15 5.05
C PHE A 909 0.30 22.99 4.22
N ASN A 910 1.04 24.09 3.99
CA ASN A 910 2.35 24.07 3.36
C ASN A 910 3.21 25.28 3.81
N ALA A 911 4.44 25.38 3.30
CA ALA A 911 5.39 26.44 3.66
C ALA A 911 4.90 27.87 3.34
N LYS A 912 4.06 28.07 2.30
CA LYS A 912 3.53 29.40 1.97
C LYS A 912 2.56 29.91 3.04
N TYR A 913 1.72 29.04 3.60
CA TYR A 913 0.85 29.36 4.73
C TYR A 913 1.65 29.74 5.98
N PHE A 914 2.78 29.09 6.23
CA PHE A 914 3.67 29.40 7.34
C PHE A 914 4.33 30.79 7.19
N LEU A 915 4.91 31.04 6.02
CA LEU A 915 5.63 32.29 5.71
C LEU A 915 4.69 33.51 5.61
N ALA A 916 3.56 33.40 4.91
CA ALA A 916 2.59 34.49 4.79
C ALA A 916 2.07 34.99 6.15
N ASN A 917 1.94 34.09 7.14
CA ASN A 917 1.53 34.42 8.50
C ASN A 917 2.69 34.92 9.41
N ASN A 918 3.84 35.29 8.83
CA ASN A 918 4.98 35.88 9.55
C ASN A 918 5.64 34.97 10.60
N TYR A 919 5.63 33.65 10.36
CA TYR A 919 6.34 32.67 11.18
C TYR A 919 7.73 32.37 10.61
N SER A 920 8.68 32.03 11.50
CA SER A 920 10.08 31.76 11.15
C SER A 920 10.48 30.37 11.66
N TRP A 921 11.23 29.65 10.83
CA TRP A 921 11.61 28.25 11.05
C TRP A 921 12.50 28.06 12.29
N ASP A 922 13.27 29.09 12.66
CA ASP A 922 14.16 29.09 13.83
C ASP A 922 13.42 29.10 15.18
N ARG A 923 12.10 29.33 15.18
CA ARG A 923 11.25 29.40 16.38
C ARG A 923 10.42 28.13 16.62
N ILE A 924 10.74 27.02 15.93
CA ILE A 924 10.02 25.75 16.01
C ILE A 924 10.64 24.82 17.06
N PHE A 925 9.81 24.31 17.98
CA PHE A 925 10.20 23.23 18.90
C PHE A 925 9.96 21.86 18.27
N THR A 926 10.98 21.00 18.28
CA THR A 926 10.86 19.61 17.82
C THR A 926 10.34 18.72 18.96
N VAL A 927 9.14 18.17 18.77
CA VAL A 927 8.36 17.41 19.78
C VAL A 927 8.13 15.96 19.37
N LYS A 928 7.76 15.12 20.33
CA LYS A 928 7.36 13.72 20.06
C LYS A 928 5.91 13.66 19.58
N ASN A 929 5.56 12.66 18.75
CA ASN A 929 4.17 12.48 18.30
C ASN A 929 3.19 12.32 19.49
N THR A 930 3.57 11.52 20.51
CA THR A 930 2.77 11.34 21.73
C THR A 930 2.58 12.61 22.57
N GLU A 931 3.51 13.57 22.46
CA GLU A 931 3.42 14.86 23.15
C GLU A 931 2.42 15.79 22.43
N ILE A 932 2.58 15.95 21.11
CA ILE A 932 1.69 16.80 20.32
C ILE A 932 0.28 16.20 20.14
N ALA A 933 0.13 14.87 20.31
CA ALA A 933 -1.17 14.20 20.36
C ALA A 933 -2.00 14.55 21.61
N SER A 934 -1.40 15.11 22.66
CA SER A 934 -2.14 15.60 23.83
C SER A 934 -2.97 16.87 23.56
N TYR A 935 -2.73 17.54 22.43
CA TYR A 935 -3.44 18.75 22.01
C TYR A 935 -4.37 18.44 20.82
N PRO A 936 -5.70 18.64 20.95
CA PRO A 936 -6.64 18.39 19.86
C PRO A 936 -6.31 19.19 18.60
N LEU A 937 -6.49 18.55 17.44
CA LEU A 937 -6.42 19.25 16.15
C LEU A 937 -7.56 20.26 16.02
N SER A 938 -7.28 21.37 15.35
CA SER A 938 -8.22 22.42 14.99
C SER A 938 -8.03 22.77 13.51
N ALA A 939 -8.96 23.53 12.94
CA ALA A 939 -8.88 24.00 11.55
C ALA A 939 -7.50 24.59 11.21
N ASN A 940 -7.02 24.27 10.01
CA ASN A 940 -5.73 24.65 9.46
C ASN A 940 -5.46 26.16 9.65
N VAL A 941 -4.20 26.54 9.79
CA VAL A 941 -3.83 27.95 9.65
C VAL A 941 -4.05 28.33 8.18
N THR A 942 -4.88 29.36 7.94
CA THR A 942 -5.20 29.87 6.60
C THR A 942 -4.20 30.93 6.15
N TYR A 943 -4.24 31.40 4.90
CA TYR A 943 -3.58 32.65 4.52
C TYR A 943 -4.19 33.82 5.34
N PRO A 944 -3.41 34.88 5.61
CA PRO A 944 -3.90 36.05 6.32
C PRO A 944 -4.92 36.84 5.49
N ASP A 945 -5.71 37.68 6.16
CA ASP A 945 -6.58 38.65 5.50
C ASP A 945 -5.76 39.60 4.63
N GLY A 946 -6.33 40.01 3.49
CA GLY A 946 -5.66 40.75 2.43
C GLY A 946 -5.03 39.87 1.34
N THR A 947 -4.83 38.57 1.56
CA THR A 947 -4.24 37.69 0.55
C THR A 947 -5.16 37.46 -0.65
N LEU A 948 -4.66 37.68 -1.87
CA LEU A 948 -5.32 37.27 -3.10
C LEU A 948 -4.96 35.82 -3.45
N ILE A 949 -5.98 34.97 -3.66
CA ILE A 949 -5.80 33.58 -4.10
C ILE A 949 -6.66 33.24 -5.31
N LYS A 950 -6.19 32.28 -6.13
CA LYS A 950 -6.92 31.76 -7.29
C LYS A 950 -6.73 30.24 -7.43
N GLY A 951 -7.83 29.53 -7.65
CA GLY A 951 -7.85 28.09 -7.94
C GLY A 951 -7.64 27.74 -9.42
N GLY A 952 -8.04 26.53 -9.82
CA GLY A 952 -8.07 26.10 -11.22
C GLY A 952 -9.08 26.91 -12.05
N GLY A 953 -10.22 27.26 -11.45
CA GLY A 953 -11.26 28.10 -12.06
C GLY A 953 -10.81 29.55 -12.37
N PRO A 954 -11.61 30.32 -13.13
CA PRO A 954 -11.26 31.69 -13.53
C PRO A 954 -11.38 32.72 -12.40
N MET A 955 -12.06 32.39 -11.29
CA MET A 955 -12.34 33.32 -10.20
C MET A 955 -11.11 33.60 -9.34
N VAL A 956 -10.88 34.89 -9.05
CA VAL A 956 -9.94 35.35 -8.03
C VAL A 956 -10.71 35.64 -6.74
N TYR A 957 -10.12 35.34 -5.60
CA TYR A 957 -10.70 35.56 -4.28
C TYR A 957 -9.78 36.45 -3.44
N LEU A 958 -10.36 37.43 -2.76
CA LEU A 958 -9.72 38.13 -1.64
C LEU A 958 -10.01 37.36 -0.35
N ILE A 959 -9.00 37.10 0.48
CA ILE A 959 -9.21 36.60 1.84
C ILE A 959 -9.52 37.76 2.78
N GLU A 960 -10.64 37.69 3.48
CA GLU A 960 -11.07 38.70 4.46
C GLU A 960 -11.92 38.06 5.56
N SER A 961 -11.64 38.36 6.82
CA SER A 961 -12.19 37.68 8.00
C SER A 961 -12.11 36.15 7.93
N GLY A 962 -11.02 35.62 7.36
CA GLY A 962 -10.82 34.17 7.14
C GLY A 962 -11.75 33.54 6.09
N LYS A 963 -12.42 34.35 5.25
CA LYS A 963 -13.33 33.88 4.19
C LYS A 963 -12.79 34.20 2.81
N ARG A 964 -13.13 33.37 1.82
CA ARG A 964 -12.89 33.66 0.40
C ARG A 964 -14.01 34.56 -0.14
N ARG A 965 -13.70 35.79 -0.53
CA ARG A 965 -14.63 36.71 -1.20
C ARG A 965 -14.33 36.76 -2.68
N ALA A 966 -15.21 36.19 -3.50
CA ALA A 966 -15.00 36.10 -4.95
C ALA A 966 -15.10 37.48 -5.62
N ILE A 967 -14.08 37.88 -6.37
CA ILE A 967 -14.07 39.15 -7.13
C ILE A 967 -14.78 38.92 -8.46
N ALA A 968 -15.91 39.60 -8.67
CA ALA A 968 -16.89 39.20 -9.68
C ALA A 968 -16.47 39.46 -11.14
N THR A 969 -15.60 40.44 -11.39
CA THR A 969 -15.08 40.75 -12.75
C THR A 969 -13.68 41.35 -12.70
N GLU A 970 -12.95 41.24 -13.82
CA GLU A 970 -11.69 41.95 -14.08
C GLU A 970 -11.82 43.49 -13.94
N SER A 971 -12.99 44.05 -14.26
CA SER A 971 -13.28 45.48 -14.09
C SER A 971 -13.28 45.90 -12.62
N VAL A 972 -13.84 45.06 -11.74
CA VAL A 972 -13.84 45.28 -10.29
C VAL A 972 -12.45 45.06 -9.70
N PHE A 973 -11.75 44.00 -10.14
CA PHE A 973 -10.36 43.74 -9.73
C PHE A 973 -9.44 44.93 -10.06
N SER A 974 -9.49 45.41 -11.31
CA SER A 974 -8.68 46.55 -11.78
C SER A 974 -9.10 47.87 -11.15
N GLY A 975 -10.42 48.06 -10.92
CA GLY A 975 -10.96 49.26 -10.27
C GLY A 975 -10.64 49.35 -8.76
N LEU A 976 -10.36 48.22 -8.11
CA LEU A 976 -9.80 48.15 -6.75
C LEU A 976 -8.27 48.36 -6.73
N ASN A 977 -7.65 48.68 -7.87
CA ASN A 977 -6.20 48.83 -8.03
C ASN A 977 -5.40 47.57 -7.63
N LEU A 978 -6.00 46.39 -7.77
CA LEU A 978 -5.35 45.12 -7.45
C LEU A 978 -4.42 44.64 -8.56
N ALA A 979 -3.30 44.03 -8.18
CA ALA A 979 -2.27 43.57 -9.09
C ALA A 979 -2.37 42.06 -9.39
N TRP A 980 -2.48 41.70 -10.68
CA TRP A 980 -2.60 40.30 -11.12
C TRP A 980 -1.38 39.44 -10.77
N HIS A 981 -0.19 40.02 -10.72
CA HIS A 981 1.05 39.29 -10.37
C HIS A 981 1.14 38.96 -8.87
N ASN A 982 0.31 39.56 -8.01
CA ASN A 982 0.31 39.29 -6.57
C ASN A 982 -0.62 38.14 -6.14
N ILE A 983 -1.30 37.48 -7.09
CA ILE A 983 -2.25 36.40 -6.80
C ILE A 983 -1.52 35.08 -6.52
N ILE A 984 -1.73 34.49 -5.35
CA ILE A 984 -1.24 33.13 -5.06
C ILE A 984 -2.12 32.11 -5.82
N ALA A 985 -1.51 31.39 -6.76
CA ALA A 985 -2.11 30.18 -7.32
C ALA A 985 -2.16 29.08 -6.25
N VAL A 986 -3.35 28.54 -6.01
CA VAL A 986 -3.65 27.47 -5.05
C VAL A 986 -4.45 26.35 -5.74
N SER A 987 -4.52 25.18 -5.12
CA SER A 987 -5.43 24.12 -5.53
C SER A 987 -6.89 24.47 -5.22
N ASP A 988 -7.83 23.89 -5.97
CA ASP A 988 -9.27 24.01 -5.66
C ASP A 988 -9.61 23.33 -4.30
N PHE A 989 -8.75 22.44 -3.80
CA PHE A 989 -8.81 21.89 -2.44
C PHE A 989 -8.43 22.91 -1.37
N GLU A 990 -7.33 23.66 -1.54
CA GLU A 990 -6.96 24.78 -0.65
C GLU A 990 -8.06 25.85 -0.58
N LEU A 991 -8.81 26.08 -1.66
CA LEU A 991 -9.98 26.96 -1.64
C LEU A 991 -11.08 26.47 -0.68
N THR A 992 -11.15 25.18 -0.32
CA THR A 992 -12.16 24.65 0.62
C THR A 992 -11.87 24.98 2.08
N PHE A 993 -10.62 25.36 2.44
CA PHE A 993 -10.28 25.76 3.80
C PHE A 993 -10.92 27.09 4.21
N TYR A 994 -11.45 27.84 3.24
CA TYR A 994 -12.10 29.13 3.43
C TYR A 994 -13.61 28.99 3.26
N ALA A 995 -14.37 29.38 4.29
CA ALA A 995 -15.81 29.57 4.13
C ALA A 995 -16.09 30.66 3.08
N GLU A 996 -17.17 30.51 2.32
CA GLU A 996 -17.52 31.49 1.30
C GLU A 996 -18.03 32.79 1.92
N GLY A 997 -17.44 33.91 1.49
CA GLY A 997 -17.84 35.26 1.84
C GLY A 997 -18.58 35.92 0.70
N THR A 998 -19.33 37.00 1.00
CA THR A 998 -20.08 37.77 0.00
C THR A 998 -19.15 38.26 -1.11
N SER A 999 -19.48 37.92 -2.36
CA SER A 999 -18.72 38.35 -3.54
C SER A 999 -18.55 39.86 -3.61
N ILE A 1000 -17.41 40.28 -4.14
CA ILE A 1000 -17.02 41.67 -4.38
C ILE A 1000 -17.47 42.02 -5.80
N VAL A 1001 -18.55 42.80 -5.91
CA VAL A 1001 -19.23 43.16 -7.16
C VAL A 1001 -19.13 44.65 -7.50
N ASN A 1002 -18.78 45.50 -6.53
CA ASN A 1002 -18.50 46.94 -6.66
C ASN A 1002 -17.21 47.29 -5.89
N LEU A 1003 -16.74 48.53 -6.05
CA LEU A 1003 -15.55 49.03 -5.35
C LEU A 1003 -15.82 49.24 -3.84
N ASP A 1004 -17.03 49.70 -3.50
CA ASP A 1004 -17.44 49.96 -2.11
C ASP A 1004 -17.63 48.67 -1.27
N ASP A 1005 -17.51 47.49 -1.88
CA ASP A 1005 -17.64 46.20 -1.18
C ASP A 1005 -16.38 45.83 -0.37
N VAL A 1006 -15.28 46.57 -0.51
CA VAL A 1006 -14.00 46.37 0.21
C VAL A 1006 -13.56 47.72 0.81
N SER A 1007 -13.00 47.71 2.02
CA SER A 1007 -12.50 48.95 2.63
C SER A 1007 -11.28 49.48 1.87
N PRO A 1008 -11.22 50.78 1.50
CA PRO A 1008 -10.01 51.41 0.98
C PRO A 1008 -8.80 51.25 1.93
N ASP A 1009 -9.03 51.22 3.24
CA ASP A 1009 -7.97 51.01 4.23
C ASP A 1009 -7.35 49.60 4.12
N LEU A 1010 -8.15 48.59 3.74
CA LEU A 1010 -7.63 47.24 3.50
C LEU A 1010 -6.74 47.23 2.24
N ILE A 1011 -7.25 47.78 1.13
CA ILE A 1011 -6.52 47.89 -0.15
C ILE A 1011 -5.19 48.64 0.03
N ASN A 1012 -5.20 49.79 0.71
CA ASN A 1012 -4.01 50.59 1.00
C ASN A 1012 -3.04 49.91 1.99
N SER A 1013 -3.45 48.82 2.65
CA SER A 1013 -2.62 48.04 3.58
C SER A 1013 -2.11 46.72 3.00
N LEU A 1014 -2.33 46.45 1.70
CA LEU A 1014 -1.80 45.27 1.03
C LEU A 1014 -0.32 45.41 0.63
N ASP A 1015 0.16 46.64 0.51
CA ASP A 1015 1.44 47.04 -0.09
C ASP A 1015 1.99 48.19 0.78
N GLN A 1016 2.99 47.92 1.63
CA GLN A 1016 3.36 48.81 2.74
C GLN A 1016 4.36 49.90 2.38
N ASP A 1017 5.24 49.68 1.40
CA ASP A 1017 6.24 50.64 0.91
C ASP A 1017 5.96 51.16 -0.51
N HIS A 1018 4.93 50.63 -1.18
CA HIS A 1018 4.37 51.06 -2.46
C HIS A 1018 5.22 50.68 -3.69
N ASP A 1019 5.88 49.52 -3.61
CA ASP A 1019 6.74 48.95 -4.65
C ASP A 1019 6.00 48.05 -5.67
N THR A 1020 4.73 47.72 -5.40
CA THR A 1020 3.81 46.83 -6.12
C THR A 1020 3.92 45.32 -5.88
N LEU A 1021 4.78 44.86 -4.96
CA LEU A 1021 4.66 43.57 -4.28
C LEU A 1021 3.67 43.72 -3.11
N TYR A 1022 3.07 42.61 -2.66
CA TYR A 1022 2.15 42.66 -1.52
C TYR A 1022 2.76 42.02 -0.28
N ASN A 1023 2.40 42.59 0.87
CA ASN A 1023 2.82 42.29 2.25
C ASN A 1023 2.88 40.81 2.64
N TYR A 1024 2.17 39.92 1.95
CA TYR A 1024 2.20 38.47 2.17
C TYR A 1024 3.14 37.72 1.22
N LEU A 1025 3.38 38.24 0.00
CA LEU A 1025 4.37 37.72 -0.93
C LEU A 1025 5.78 38.09 -0.51
N GLU A 1026 6.00 39.32 -0.03
CA GLU A 1026 7.30 39.73 0.51
C GLU A 1026 7.80 38.75 1.57
N LYS A 1027 6.93 38.38 2.52
CA LYS A 1027 7.22 37.36 3.55
C LYS A 1027 7.46 35.96 2.99
N ILE A 1028 6.97 35.64 1.79
CA ILE A 1028 7.21 34.37 1.07
C ILE A 1028 8.56 34.41 0.33
N TYR A 1029 8.93 35.54 -0.28
CA TYR A 1029 10.21 35.74 -0.96
C TYR A 1029 11.38 36.02 0.02
N GLY A 1030 11.07 36.61 1.18
CA GLY A 1030 12.01 36.99 2.23
C GLY A 1030 12.41 38.47 2.25
N SER A 1031 11.73 39.34 1.49
CA SER A 1031 12.00 40.78 1.44
C SER A 1031 11.48 41.56 2.65
N ASP A 1032 11.93 42.82 2.80
CA ASP A 1032 11.53 43.70 3.91
C ASP A 1032 10.40 44.67 3.52
N ILE A 1033 9.23 44.40 4.09
CA ILE A 1033 7.94 45.15 4.12
C ILE A 1033 8.00 46.64 4.52
N ASN A 1034 9.16 47.26 4.43
CA ASN A 1034 9.41 48.67 4.74
C ASN A 1034 10.41 49.30 3.75
N ASN A 1035 10.86 48.57 2.73
CA ASN A 1035 12.01 48.92 1.90
C ASN A 1035 11.90 48.31 0.50
N SER A 1036 11.40 49.14 -0.43
CA SER A 1036 10.98 48.86 -1.81
C SER A 1036 12.10 48.47 -2.81
N ASP A 1037 13.22 47.94 -2.31
CA ASP A 1037 14.48 47.59 -3.00
C ASP A 1037 15.36 46.90 -1.93
N THR A 1038 15.08 45.63 -1.63
CA THR A 1038 15.61 44.93 -0.44
C THR A 1038 17.11 44.68 -0.51
N ASP A 1039 17.69 44.44 -1.70
CA ASP A 1039 19.12 44.19 -1.84
C ASP A 1039 19.97 45.43 -2.19
N GLY A 1040 19.33 46.51 -2.65
CA GLY A 1040 19.96 47.80 -2.92
C GLY A 1040 20.55 47.96 -4.32
N ASP A 1041 20.13 47.17 -5.32
CA ASP A 1041 20.64 47.26 -6.69
C ASP A 1041 20.00 48.40 -7.54
N GLY A 1042 18.81 48.86 -7.16
CA GLY A 1042 18.06 49.92 -7.85
C GLY A 1042 16.81 49.48 -8.63
N TYR A 1043 16.42 48.20 -8.58
CA TYR A 1043 15.12 47.70 -9.04
C TYR A 1043 14.20 47.37 -7.86
N PRO A 1044 12.90 47.72 -7.89
CA PRO A 1044 12.00 47.34 -6.80
C PRO A 1044 11.63 45.86 -6.78
N ASP A 1045 11.50 45.28 -5.59
CA ASP A 1045 11.20 43.86 -5.36
C ASP A 1045 9.96 43.37 -6.13
N GLY A 1046 8.92 44.19 -6.21
CA GLY A 1046 7.68 43.96 -6.95
C GLY A 1046 7.83 44.07 -8.47
N LEU A 1047 8.83 44.80 -8.96
CA LEU A 1047 9.24 44.77 -10.37
C LEU A 1047 10.08 43.51 -10.66
N GLU A 1048 10.95 43.12 -9.73
CA GLU A 1048 11.76 41.91 -9.82
C GLU A 1048 10.91 40.64 -9.83
N VAL A 1049 10.07 40.43 -8.82
CA VAL A 1049 9.14 39.28 -8.73
C VAL A 1049 8.25 39.20 -9.98
N LYS A 1050 7.72 40.35 -10.44
CA LYS A 1050 6.93 40.47 -11.67
C LYS A 1050 7.71 40.16 -12.96
N THR A 1051 9.03 40.30 -12.94
CA THR A 1051 9.93 39.92 -14.04
C THR A 1051 10.66 38.59 -13.81
N ASN A 1052 10.31 37.86 -12.75
CA ASN A 1052 10.87 36.58 -12.32
C ASN A 1052 12.37 36.65 -11.93
N HIS A 1053 12.75 37.72 -11.23
CA HIS A 1053 14.02 37.86 -10.50
C HIS A 1053 13.82 37.56 -9.00
N ASP A 1054 14.86 37.77 -8.18
CA ASP A 1054 14.97 37.28 -6.80
C ASP A 1054 15.38 38.45 -5.89
N PRO A 1055 14.43 39.07 -5.14
CA PRO A 1055 14.60 40.38 -4.49
C PRO A 1055 15.57 40.42 -3.30
N LEU A 1056 16.47 39.45 -3.23
CA LEU A 1056 17.54 39.34 -2.25
C LEU A 1056 18.92 39.23 -2.93
N LYS A 1057 19.01 39.29 -4.27
CA LYS A 1057 20.21 39.02 -5.08
C LYS A 1057 20.23 39.82 -6.41
N PRO A 1058 21.23 40.70 -6.62
CA PRO A 1058 21.25 41.52 -7.83
C PRO A 1058 21.35 40.67 -9.12
N PRO A 1059 20.59 41.00 -10.17
CA PRO A 1059 20.59 40.31 -11.45
C PRO A 1059 21.97 40.35 -12.15
N ARG A 1060 22.20 39.42 -13.09
CA ARG A 1060 23.50 39.13 -13.70
C ARG A 1060 23.49 39.05 -15.23
#